data_AF-A0A8H6WIN0-F1
#
_entry.id   AF-A0A8H6WIN0-F1
#
_cell.length_a   1.000
_cell.length_b   1.000
_cell.length_c   1.000
_cell.angle_alpha   90.00
_cell.angle_beta   90.00
_cell.angle_gamma   90.00
#
_symmetry.space_group_name_H-M   'P 1'
#
loop_
_entity.id
_entity.type
_entity.pdbx_description
1 polymer ?
#
loop_
_entity_poly.entity_id
_entity_poly.type
_entity_poly.pdbx_seq_one_letter_code
_entity_poly.pdbx_strand_id
1 'polypeptide(L)'
;MAESSNLQSLLRSHNIEDERDLLLHISDAELAQNLPTILSRTWLIQYRRREDLEKRIYDYLVSTKPPNAMWTAVSDLLATPSPTDEVARAQTALFAWEGILTSLPVAQLEVLRPELKQLLHEASTAGRRDLAQYARRLVAYIDNPVPWVPETKFDWLGLRSLDAITTPDEMKPFVEGLLTWLQDPNWPVYQGSVAHLARFPELCVAPILDVLRRADDAGWEGSLLFFVRDHVPTGIWGDLRVEFERVAQGATQEELEYEMHEQAMELLQELDLYAARPRRHNASHNLLPTTTANMEKALPAPLAQRPAPRRRVRLLQLALVVQAAVLLYPLSLYLQWSPTRSQNVPINARTIVAQCKSLQLTPGPPDDFYSRGQSDRFEAGTKPTLIRNATIWTGGDGGAEVVYGDILLDKGIIQKVGSVDVRTLSAETVVVDAAGAWVSPGIVDLHSHLGVDSAPALSGASDTNSIKGLVLPWLRSLDGLNTHDDAYKLSISGGVTTANVLPGSADAIGGQAFTIKLRPTSQRSSTAMLLEPPYTLNGTVVDPFQRPRWRQMKHACGENPSRVYSGTRMDTAWAFRNAYETARLVKEDQDAYCEKALAGQWTGLGKFPESLQWESMVDTLRGRVKVHNHCYEAVDLSNQVRLTNEFKFSIAAFHHAHEAYLVPDLLKQAYGKTPAIAIFATSGRYKREAFRGSEYAARILADNDIEVVMKSDHPVLNSRHLIFEAQQAHHFGLAANLALASVTSTPARIMGMDHRIGRLIEGYDADVVIWDSHPLALGAAPKQVFVDGIAQISEPHVSAKPKSTQDVPSAPNWDKETAETIKYEGLPPLEPGIDVVKDAVLFTNVGSVFLKNSETGAIAEVYSASETGESVVLVQDGSIVCSGTCVETLAAAPAELMQIDLEGGSIHPALVSFGSPMGLTHITAESSTSDGSALDPLSGSVPKIISDTVIKAADGLLFASRDAYLAYRNGITSAIVAPSARGFLGGLSTVFGTAAPHKLAEGAVLQDVAALHVTVSLNSRVGVSTQIAALRGLLFGEGKGQVKDRFEAVAKGELPLVVEAESADVIASLLVLKQEVEALSKRSLRLVIAGGTEAHLLADELGAAGVGVLTAQRPFPGSWQERRILPGPPLTADTAIAKLVKSNVTVGLMPLGEPSTVRNTRFDLAWTRLESNGVLGKAETLALGSSNIEALLGVKGSSVNTDLVATRGPSELESKVVAVISQRTKSVDVL
;
A
#
# COMPACT_ATOMS: atom_id res chain seq x y z
N MET A 1 3.86 27.55 43.63
CA MET A 1 2.48 27.01 43.61
C MET A 1 1.51 27.82 42.74
N ALA A 2 1.65 29.14 42.59
CA ALA A 2 0.79 29.90 41.66
C ALA A 2 1.06 29.57 40.18
N GLU A 3 2.33 29.56 39.74
CA GLU A 3 2.71 29.41 38.32
C GLU A 3 2.30 28.07 37.68
N SER A 4 2.21 26.99 38.46
CA SER A 4 1.76 25.69 37.95
C SER A 4 0.28 25.63 37.60
N SER A 5 -0.51 26.66 37.94
CA SER A 5 -1.95 26.70 37.65
C SER A 5 -2.28 27.22 36.25
N ASN A 6 -1.53 28.21 35.73
CA ASN A 6 -1.83 28.83 34.43
C ASN A 6 -1.58 27.87 33.25
N LEU A 7 -0.41 27.20 33.18
CA LEU A 7 -0.11 26.30 32.06
C LEU A 7 -1.05 25.08 32.04
N GLN A 8 -1.33 24.51 33.21
CA GLN A 8 -2.33 23.44 33.39
C GLN A 8 -3.76 23.89 33.02
N SER A 9 -4.09 25.17 33.20
CA SER A 9 -5.36 25.73 32.73
C SER A 9 -5.37 25.88 31.20
N LEU A 10 -4.27 26.32 30.60
CA LEU A 10 -4.10 26.49 29.15
C LEU A 10 -4.20 25.14 28.42
N LEU A 11 -3.57 24.10 28.98
CA LEU A 11 -3.65 22.72 28.49
C LEU A 11 -5.08 22.19 28.51
N ARG A 12 -5.80 22.40 29.63
CA ARG A 12 -7.21 22.01 29.74
C ARG A 12 -8.13 22.82 28.83
N SER A 13 -7.89 24.11 28.64
CA SER A 13 -8.74 24.95 27.78
C SER A 13 -8.61 24.61 26.30
N HIS A 14 -7.46 24.08 25.88
CA HIS A 14 -7.22 23.57 24.53
C HIS A 14 -7.41 22.05 24.39
N ASN A 15 -7.74 21.36 25.48
CA ASN A 15 -7.88 19.90 25.56
C ASN A 15 -6.61 19.13 25.12
N ILE A 16 -5.46 19.57 25.59
CA ILE A 16 -4.13 19.05 25.25
C ILE A 16 -3.55 18.31 26.47
N GLU A 17 -3.22 17.03 26.28
CA GLU A 17 -2.68 16.18 27.35
C GLU A 17 -1.17 16.36 27.58
N ASP A 18 -0.45 16.91 26.60
CA ASP A 18 1.01 17.00 26.58
C ASP A 18 1.49 18.47 26.54
N GLU A 19 2.35 18.87 27.48
CA GLU A 19 2.91 20.24 27.51
C GLU A 19 3.67 20.59 26.21
N ARG A 20 4.09 19.58 25.44
CA ARG A 20 4.82 19.72 24.15
C ARG A 20 3.95 20.20 22.99
N ASP A 21 2.67 19.84 22.96
CA ASP A 21 1.79 20.15 21.82
C ASP A 21 0.98 21.45 22.03
N LEU A 22 1.00 22.01 23.25
CA LEU A 22 0.33 23.27 23.60
C LEU A 22 0.66 24.40 22.63
N LEU A 23 1.93 24.51 22.26
CA LEU A 23 2.43 25.60 21.44
C LEU A 23 1.97 25.57 19.99
N LEU A 24 1.54 24.42 19.46
CA LEU A 24 0.95 24.35 18.13
C LEU A 24 -0.46 24.99 18.11
N HIS A 25 -1.15 25.02 19.25
CA HIS A 25 -2.59 25.25 19.34
C HIS A 25 -2.98 26.58 20.02
N ILE A 26 -2.12 27.18 20.85
CA ILE A 26 -2.39 28.49 21.46
C ILE A 26 -2.20 29.63 20.47
N SER A 27 -2.98 30.71 20.62
CA SER A 27 -2.83 31.92 19.82
C SER A 27 -1.55 32.71 20.16
N ASP A 28 -1.14 33.59 19.26
CA ASP A 28 -0.02 34.52 19.48
C ASP A 28 -0.20 35.40 20.74
N ALA A 29 -1.44 35.74 21.08
CA ALA A 29 -1.75 36.51 22.30
C ALA A 29 -1.56 35.66 23.57
N GLU A 30 -1.93 34.39 23.54
CA GLU A 30 -1.73 33.45 24.65
C GLU A 30 -0.26 33.04 24.79
N LEU A 31 0.45 32.90 23.67
CA LEU A 31 1.90 32.75 23.61
C LEU A 31 2.57 33.96 24.29
N ALA A 32 2.20 35.19 23.92
CA ALA A 32 2.71 36.41 24.53
C ALA A 32 2.50 36.44 26.05
N GLN A 33 1.30 36.06 26.51
CA GLN A 33 0.92 36.13 27.92
C GLN A 33 1.60 35.04 28.78
N ASN A 34 1.96 33.89 28.19
CA ASN A 34 2.52 32.75 28.92
C ASN A 34 4.01 32.48 28.61
N LEU A 35 4.65 33.30 27.75
CA LEU A 35 6.03 33.13 27.30
C LEU A 35 7.05 32.88 28.43
N PRO A 36 7.03 33.57 29.61
CA PRO A 36 7.95 33.29 30.70
C PRO A 36 7.79 31.88 31.30
N THR A 37 6.54 31.43 31.45
CA THR A 37 6.21 30.09 31.98
C THR A 37 6.53 28.98 30.98
N ILE A 38 6.39 29.27 29.68
CA ILE A 38 6.77 28.36 28.60
C ILE A 38 8.29 28.19 28.57
N LEU A 39 9.06 29.30 28.48
CA LEU A 39 10.52 29.28 28.39
C LEU A 39 11.21 28.65 29.61
N SER A 40 10.57 28.66 30.79
CA SER A 40 11.10 28.05 32.02
C SER A 40 10.85 26.54 32.16
N ARG A 41 10.13 25.91 31.22
CA ARG A 41 9.77 24.48 31.25
C ARG A 41 10.25 23.66 30.05
N THR A 42 10.92 24.29 29.09
CA THR A 42 11.40 23.68 27.83
C THR A 42 12.39 22.52 27.97
N TRP A 43 12.93 22.27 29.17
CA TRP A 43 13.79 21.12 29.48
C TRP A 43 13.16 19.74 29.17
N LEU A 44 11.82 19.61 29.22
CA LEU A 44 11.11 18.34 29.05
C LEU A 44 10.97 17.87 27.59
N ILE A 45 11.61 18.55 26.63
CA ILE A 45 11.40 18.34 25.20
C ILE A 45 12.59 17.59 24.59
N GLN A 46 12.32 16.44 23.97
CA GLN A 46 13.35 15.65 23.28
C GLN A 46 13.95 16.43 22.10
N TYR A 47 15.26 16.28 21.91
CA TYR A 47 16.09 16.99 20.91
C TYR A 47 15.44 17.11 19.52
N ARG A 48 14.73 16.07 19.07
CA ARG A 48 14.06 16.00 17.74
C ARG A 48 12.82 16.89 17.54
N ARG A 49 12.27 17.53 18.59
CA ARG A 49 11.14 18.49 18.48
C ARG A 49 11.53 19.90 18.96
N ARG A 50 12.83 20.15 19.14
CA ARG A 50 13.36 21.42 19.63
C ARG A 50 13.34 22.52 18.56
N GLU A 51 13.62 22.16 17.31
CA GLU A 51 13.72 23.10 16.19
C GLU A 51 12.38 23.77 15.86
N ASP A 52 11.27 23.00 15.82
CA ASP A 52 9.92 23.52 15.58
C ASP A 52 9.49 24.56 16.63
N LEU A 53 9.88 24.31 17.88
CA LEU A 53 9.63 25.16 19.03
C LEU A 53 10.41 26.48 18.94
N GLU A 54 11.73 26.38 18.77
CA GLU A 54 12.60 27.55 18.65
C GLU A 54 12.20 28.39 17.44
N LYS A 55 11.82 27.74 16.33
CA LYS A 55 11.30 28.40 15.13
C LYS A 55 9.98 29.14 15.37
N ARG A 56 8.98 28.55 16.04
CA ARG A 56 7.70 29.27 16.28
C ARG A 56 7.88 30.46 17.22
N ILE A 57 8.70 30.33 18.26
CA ILE A 57 9.00 31.47 19.15
C ILE A 57 9.81 32.55 18.40
N TYR A 58 10.76 32.16 17.56
CA TYR A 58 11.49 33.06 16.67
C TYR A 58 10.56 33.82 15.70
N ASP A 59 9.70 33.12 14.97
CA ASP A 59 8.75 33.71 14.02
C ASP A 59 7.80 34.70 14.72
N TYR A 60 7.33 34.38 15.93
CA TYR A 60 6.55 35.29 16.77
C TYR A 60 7.33 36.55 17.18
N LEU A 61 8.57 36.40 17.67
CA LEU A 61 9.41 37.53 18.11
C LEU A 61 9.80 38.46 16.95
N VAL A 62 10.14 37.89 15.79
CA VAL A 62 10.49 38.62 14.56
C VAL A 62 9.29 39.39 14.00
N SER A 63 8.08 38.80 14.04
CA SER A 63 6.87 39.43 13.51
C SER A 63 6.29 40.51 14.43
N THR A 64 6.39 40.38 15.75
CA THR A 64 5.74 41.29 16.71
C THR A 64 6.64 42.41 17.28
N LYS A 65 7.96 42.36 17.08
CA LYS A 65 8.95 43.33 17.58
C LYS A 65 8.82 43.76 19.07
N PRO A 66 8.75 42.88 20.08
CA PRO A 66 8.57 43.30 21.47
C PRO A 66 9.80 42.98 22.36
N PRO A 67 10.94 43.72 22.26
CA PRO A 67 12.08 43.57 23.16
C PRO A 67 11.67 43.53 24.64
N ASN A 68 10.74 44.40 25.04
CA ASN A 68 10.32 44.55 26.44
C ASN A 68 9.64 43.29 27.02
N ALA A 69 8.79 42.60 26.26
CA ALA A 69 8.07 41.42 26.81
C ALA A 69 9.04 40.25 27.07
N MET A 70 9.99 40.06 26.16
CA MET A 70 11.07 39.08 26.31
C MET A 70 12.01 39.47 27.47
N TRP A 71 12.30 40.76 27.66
CA TRP A 71 13.16 41.23 28.75
C TRP A 71 12.50 41.15 30.13
N THR A 72 11.22 41.49 30.25
CA THR A 72 10.45 41.28 31.49
C THR A 72 10.42 39.80 31.87
N ALA A 73 10.18 38.90 30.91
CA ALA A 73 10.22 37.46 31.14
C ALA A 73 11.55 36.96 31.73
N VAL A 74 12.68 37.51 31.26
CA VAL A 74 14.03 37.17 31.76
C VAL A 74 14.32 37.81 33.10
N SER A 75 14.01 39.10 33.26
CA SER A 75 14.19 39.81 34.52
C SER A 75 13.41 39.14 35.65
N ASP A 76 12.17 38.69 35.38
CA ASP A 76 11.34 37.98 36.35
C ASP A 76 11.94 36.60 36.69
N LEU A 77 12.39 35.84 35.68
CA LEU A 77 13.05 34.53 35.84
C LEU A 77 14.36 34.62 36.65
N LEU A 78 15.12 35.71 36.49
CA LEU A 78 16.35 35.97 37.23
C LEU A 78 16.10 36.54 38.64
N ALA A 79 14.96 37.21 38.86
CA ALA A 79 14.58 37.80 40.14
C ALA A 79 13.88 36.82 41.10
N THR A 80 13.48 35.61 40.65
CA THR A 80 12.74 34.67 41.49
C THR A 80 13.65 33.82 42.40
N PRO A 81 13.57 33.92 43.74
CA PRO A 81 14.35 33.06 44.63
C PRO A 81 13.57 31.78 44.97
N SER A 82 14.07 30.61 44.59
CA SER A 82 13.52 29.32 45.01
C SER A 82 14.59 28.22 45.12
N PRO A 83 14.59 27.38 46.18
CA PRO A 83 15.68 26.47 46.45
C PRO A 83 15.58 25.14 45.67
N THR A 84 16.72 24.44 45.63
CA THR A 84 16.95 23.03 45.22
C THR A 84 17.22 22.68 43.75
N ASP A 85 17.06 23.56 42.76
CA ASP A 85 17.53 23.26 41.39
C ASP A 85 17.94 24.51 40.57
N GLU A 86 18.81 25.32 41.17
CA GLU A 86 19.13 26.67 40.71
C GLU A 86 20.00 26.72 39.43
N VAL A 87 20.76 25.66 39.17
CA VAL A 87 21.72 25.56 38.06
C VAL A 87 21.04 25.01 36.81
N ALA A 88 20.31 23.90 36.92
CA ALA A 88 19.69 23.23 35.76
C ALA A 88 18.64 24.12 35.07
N ARG A 89 17.83 24.87 35.84
CA ARG A 89 16.85 25.81 35.25
C ARG A 89 17.52 27.01 34.58
N ALA A 90 18.54 27.58 35.21
CA ALA A 90 19.28 28.70 34.64
C ALA A 90 20.01 28.31 33.35
N GLN A 91 20.61 27.12 33.31
CA GLN A 91 21.27 26.57 32.11
C GLN A 91 20.25 26.17 31.02
N THR A 92 19.10 25.58 31.38
CA THR A 92 18.02 25.27 30.41
C THR A 92 17.51 26.54 29.74
N ALA A 93 17.20 27.58 30.51
CA ALA A 93 16.75 28.85 29.97
C ALA A 93 17.81 29.45 29.03
N LEU A 94 19.09 29.34 29.41
CA LEU A 94 20.26 29.70 28.58
C LEU A 94 20.29 28.95 27.24
N PHE A 95 20.12 27.63 27.23
CA PHE A 95 20.22 26.84 26.01
C PHE A 95 19.06 27.10 25.04
N ALA A 96 17.84 27.30 25.56
CA ALA A 96 16.71 27.77 24.76
C ALA A 96 16.93 29.21 24.24
N TRP A 97 17.63 30.04 25.02
CA TRP A 97 18.01 31.40 24.64
C TRP A 97 19.09 31.45 23.56
N GLU A 98 20.06 30.54 23.57
CA GLU A 98 21.06 30.48 22.50
C GLU A 98 20.42 30.18 21.14
N GLY A 99 19.56 29.16 21.03
CA GLY A 99 18.90 28.83 19.76
C GLY A 99 18.09 30.00 19.18
N ILE A 100 17.37 30.72 20.04
CA ILE A 100 16.49 31.83 19.63
C ILE A 100 17.29 33.14 19.38
N LEU A 101 18.14 33.58 20.32
CA LEU A 101 18.91 34.82 20.17
C LEU A 101 19.98 34.72 19.09
N THR A 102 20.72 33.61 19.02
CA THR A 102 21.75 33.46 17.99
C THR A 102 21.14 33.37 16.58
N SER A 103 19.83 33.13 16.44
CA SER A 103 19.12 33.22 15.17
C SER A 103 18.67 34.65 14.79
N LEU A 104 18.63 35.62 15.74
CA LEU A 104 18.13 36.97 15.47
C LEU A 104 19.09 37.76 14.55
N PRO A 105 18.58 38.59 13.62
CA PRO A 105 19.42 39.50 12.82
C PRO A 105 20.29 40.41 13.71
N VAL A 106 21.51 40.73 13.27
CA VAL A 106 22.44 41.60 14.03
C VAL A 106 21.79 42.94 14.40
N ALA A 107 20.99 43.52 13.50
CA ALA A 107 20.26 44.77 13.76
C ALA A 107 19.17 44.66 14.85
N GLN A 108 18.72 43.46 15.22
CA GLN A 108 17.83 43.22 16.36
C GLN A 108 18.61 42.94 17.64
N LEU A 109 19.74 42.23 17.55
CA LEU A 109 20.69 42.06 18.66
C LEU A 109 21.26 43.41 19.12
N GLU A 110 21.52 44.33 18.18
CA GLU A 110 21.93 45.72 18.42
C GLU A 110 20.97 46.47 19.36
N VAL A 111 19.67 46.26 19.18
CA VAL A 111 18.62 46.91 19.99
C VAL A 111 18.64 46.41 21.44
N LEU A 112 19.16 45.20 21.68
CA LEU A 112 19.30 44.58 23.01
C LEU A 112 20.65 44.88 23.68
N ARG A 113 21.54 45.67 23.05
CA ARG A 113 22.90 45.96 23.52
C ARG A 113 22.93 46.58 24.94
N PRO A 114 22.07 47.54 25.32
CA PRO A 114 22.02 48.08 26.69
C PRO A 114 21.65 47.04 27.75
N GLU A 115 20.61 46.25 27.47
CA GLU A 115 20.03 45.24 28.36
C GLU A 115 21.02 44.08 28.57
N LEU A 116 21.70 43.63 27.52
CA LEU A 116 22.75 42.62 27.61
C LEU A 116 23.96 43.10 28.42
N LYS A 117 24.30 44.40 28.38
CA LYS A 117 25.34 45.00 29.23
C LYS A 117 24.91 45.10 30.71
N GLN A 118 23.62 45.33 30.98
CA GLN A 118 23.06 45.24 32.32
C GLN A 118 23.09 43.79 32.85
N LEU A 119 22.65 42.81 32.04
CA LEU A 119 22.69 41.38 32.36
C LEU A 119 24.10 40.92 32.72
N LEU A 120 25.09 41.33 31.93
CA LEU A 120 26.50 41.04 32.16
C LEU A 120 26.96 41.57 33.53
N HIS A 121 26.55 42.79 33.90
CA HIS A 121 26.90 43.38 35.19
C HIS A 121 26.25 42.65 36.37
N GLU A 122 24.94 42.40 36.28
CA GLU A 122 24.16 41.73 37.32
C GLU A 122 24.61 40.28 37.52
N ALA A 123 24.76 39.52 36.43
CA ALA A 123 25.23 38.13 36.48
C ALA A 123 26.68 38.01 37.01
N SER A 124 27.56 38.96 36.66
CA SER A 124 28.92 39.00 37.20
C SER A 124 28.93 39.29 38.71
N THR A 125 28.09 40.23 39.15
CA THR A 125 27.99 40.63 40.57
C THR A 125 27.31 39.55 41.43
N ALA A 126 26.36 38.80 40.85
CA ALA A 126 25.70 37.65 41.47
C ALA A 126 26.52 36.34 41.38
N GLY A 127 27.73 36.36 40.80
CA GLY A 127 28.60 35.18 40.69
C GLY A 127 28.14 34.12 39.68
N ARG A 128 27.18 34.44 38.81
CA ARG A 128 26.58 33.53 37.80
C ARG A 128 27.48 33.44 36.57
N ARG A 129 28.59 32.70 36.70
CA ARG A 129 29.70 32.65 35.71
C ARG A 129 29.25 32.37 34.28
N ASP A 130 28.46 31.31 34.07
CA ASP A 130 27.99 30.90 32.74
C ASP A 130 27.17 32.02 32.06
N LEU A 131 26.15 32.54 32.76
CA LEU A 131 25.29 33.64 32.29
C LEU A 131 26.10 34.91 31.98
N ALA A 132 27.08 35.24 32.81
CA ALA A 132 28.00 36.35 32.58
C ALA A 132 28.97 36.10 31.41
N GLN A 133 29.26 34.84 31.05
CA GLN A 133 30.04 34.49 29.87
C GLN A 133 29.21 34.64 28.58
N TYR A 134 27.97 34.16 28.56
CA TYR A 134 27.09 34.30 27.38
C TYR A 134 26.70 35.76 27.10
N ALA A 135 26.30 36.52 28.13
CA ALA A 135 26.01 37.95 27.96
C ALA A 135 27.23 38.71 27.43
N ARG A 136 28.45 38.34 27.86
CA ARG A 136 29.71 38.88 27.35
C ARG A 136 29.98 38.50 25.90
N ARG A 137 29.73 37.25 25.47
CA ARG A 137 29.92 36.81 24.08
C ARG A 137 28.93 37.48 23.12
N LEU A 138 27.64 37.56 23.49
CA LEU A 138 26.63 38.29 22.73
C LEU A 138 27.01 39.77 22.59
N VAL A 139 27.38 40.43 23.68
CA VAL A 139 27.89 41.82 23.65
C VAL A 139 29.15 41.94 22.81
N ALA A 140 30.10 40.99 22.88
CA ALA A 140 31.32 41.02 22.08
C ALA A 140 31.04 40.88 20.57
N TYR A 141 30.13 39.98 20.18
CA TYR A 141 29.69 39.82 18.79
C TYR A 141 28.99 41.06 18.25
N ILE A 142 28.14 41.69 19.07
CA ILE A 142 27.45 42.96 18.75
C ILE A 142 28.44 44.15 18.71
N ASP A 143 29.44 44.17 19.59
CA ASP A 143 30.47 45.22 19.64
C ASP A 143 31.50 45.05 18.49
N ASN A 144 31.87 43.82 18.10
CA ASN A 144 32.82 43.50 17.04
C ASN A 144 32.69 42.02 16.57
N PRO A 145 31.98 41.72 15.46
CA PRO A 145 31.69 40.34 15.01
C PRO A 145 32.88 39.69 14.28
N VAL A 146 34.01 39.53 14.98
CA VAL A 146 35.16 38.73 14.52
C VAL A 146 34.82 37.25 14.66
N PRO A 147 35.19 36.36 13.72
CA PRO A 147 34.97 34.92 13.87
C PRO A 147 35.79 34.29 15.01
N TRP A 148 35.22 33.30 15.72
CA TRP A 148 35.94 32.40 16.63
C TRP A 148 35.45 30.95 16.51
N VAL A 149 36.33 29.99 16.83
CA VAL A 149 35.95 28.58 17.01
C VAL A 149 35.06 28.47 18.26
N PRO A 150 33.97 27.67 18.27
CA PRO A 150 33.19 27.41 19.48
C PRO A 150 34.09 27.11 20.69
N GLU A 151 33.82 27.75 21.82
CA GLU A 151 34.58 27.55 23.06
C GLU A 151 33.91 26.53 24.02
N THR A 152 32.65 26.17 23.76
CA THR A 152 31.87 25.20 24.54
C THR A 152 31.00 24.36 23.62
N LYS A 153 30.55 23.19 24.09
CA LYS A 153 29.66 22.26 23.35
C LYS A 153 28.35 22.88 22.82
N PHE A 154 28.01 24.08 23.29
CA PHE A 154 26.77 24.80 22.95
C PHE A 154 27.05 26.19 22.35
N ASP A 155 28.30 26.57 22.04
CA ASP A 155 28.62 27.93 21.53
C ASP A 155 28.22 28.13 20.05
N TRP A 156 26.90 28.18 19.83
CA TRP A 156 26.26 28.42 18.53
C TRP A 156 26.62 29.79 17.94
N LEU A 157 26.93 30.77 18.80
CA LEU A 157 27.37 32.08 18.35
C LEU A 157 28.78 32.02 17.74
N GLY A 158 29.66 31.15 18.26
CA GLY A 158 30.93 30.80 17.62
C GLY A 158 30.72 30.27 16.21
N LEU A 159 29.84 29.27 16.03
CA LEU A 159 29.48 28.76 14.71
C LEU A 159 28.98 29.88 13.78
N ARG A 160 27.97 30.64 14.20
CA ARG A 160 27.43 31.77 13.42
C ARG A 160 28.48 32.85 13.11
N SER A 161 29.49 33.04 13.96
CA SER A 161 30.56 34.00 13.68
C SER A 161 31.42 33.58 12.48
N LEU A 162 31.54 32.27 12.23
CA LEU A 162 32.28 31.68 11.11
C LEU A 162 31.50 31.75 9.77
N ASP A 163 30.23 32.18 9.76
CA ASP A 163 29.49 32.48 8.52
C ASP A 163 30.15 33.62 7.72
N ALA A 164 30.80 34.56 8.43
CA ALA A 164 31.49 35.70 7.82
C ALA A 164 32.77 35.31 7.05
N ILE A 165 33.31 34.12 7.29
CA ILE A 165 34.47 33.59 6.56
C ILE A 165 34.01 33.18 5.16
N THR A 166 34.69 33.65 4.11
CA THR A 166 34.30 33.35 2.71
C THR A 166 35.41 32.72 1.87
N THR A 167 36.64 32.73 2.36
CA THR A 167 37.81 32.19 1.64
C THR A 167 38.59 31.15 2.45
N PRO A 168 39.38 30.26 1.79
CA PRO A 168 40.20 29.28 2.51
C PRO A 168 41.25 29.93 3.42
N ASP A 169 41.88 31.02 2.99
CA ASP A 169 42.90 31.72 3.78
C ASP A 169 42.32 32.32 5.08
N GLU A 170 41.07 32.78 5.05
CA GLU A 170 40.33 33.23 6.23
C GLU A 170 39.92 32.07 7.16
N MET A 171 39.58 30.88 6.60
CA MET A 171 39.21 29.71 7.42
C MET A 171 40.42 29.07 8.12
N LYS A 172 41.60 29.13 7.50
CA LYS A 172 42.82 28.43 7.94
C LYS A 172 43.14 28.51 9.45
N PRO A 173 42.99 29.65 10.16
CA PRO A 173 43.26 29.72 11.60
C PRO A 173 42.26 28.95 12.49
N PHE A 174 41.11 28.56 11.96
CA PHE A 174 39.98 27.98 12.72
C PHE A 174 39.86 26.47 12.56
N VAL A 175 40.51 25.87 11.55
CA VAL A 175 40.36 24.46 11.15
C VAL A 175 40.68 23.49 12.28
N GLU A 176 41.84 23.61 12.93
CA GLU A 176 42.24 22.70 14.03
C GLU A 176 41.26 22.73 15.20
N GLY A 177 40.77 23.92 15.57
CA GLY A 177 39.80 24.08 16.64
C GLY A 177 38.41 23.54 16.26
N LEU A 178 37.98 23.68 15.01
CA LEU A 178 36.73 23.09 14.53
C LEU A 178 36.79 21.57 14.46
N LEU A 179 37.92 20.99 14.04
CA LEU A 179 38.14 19.54 14.05
C LEU A 179 38.08 18.95 15.47
N THR A 180 38.46 19.72 16.50
CA THR A 180 38.31 19.32 17.90
C THR A 180 36.85 19.06 18.28
N TRP A 181 35.89 19.75 17.66
CA TRP A 181 34.45 19.53 17.92
C TRP A 181 33.86 18.33 17.18
N LEU A 182 34.66 17.60 16.38
CA LEU A 182 34.27 16.34 15.73
C LEU A 182 34.54 15.10 16.60
N GLN A 183 34.98 15.26 17.86
CA GLN A 183 35.24 14.14 18.79
C GLN A 183 34.01 13.30 19.16
N ASP A 184 32.81 13.88 19.13
CA ASP A 184 31.56 13.18 19.51
C ASP A 184 30.38 13.73 18.68
N PRO A 185 29.72 12.91 17.85
CA PRO A 185 28.61 13.33 17.00
C PRO A 185 27.34 13.75 17.78
N ASN A 186 27.29 13.50 19.09
CA ASN A 186 26.19 13.96 19.96
C ASN A 186 26.39 15.38 20.48
N TRP A 187 27.53 16.03 20.20
CA TRP A 187 27.75 17.41 20.63
C TRP A 187 26.91 18.38 19.78
N PRO A 188 26.19 19.34 20.39
CA PRO A 188 25.35 20.29 19.67
C PRO A 188 26.09 21.00 18.52
N VAL A 189 27.31 21.48 18.77
CA VAL A 189 28.13 22.18 17.77
C VAL A 189 28.74 21.28 16.69
N TYR A 190 28.61 19.95 16.75
CA TYR A 190 29.22 19.00 15.81
C TYR A 190 28.81 19.28 14.36
N GLN A 191 27.50 19.31 14.09
CA GLN A 191 26.95 19.47 12.73
C GLN A 191 27.32 20.81 12.11
N GLY A 192 27.35 21.87 12.92
CA GLY A 192 27.83 23.19 12.48
C GLY A 192 29.33 23.18 12.16
N SER A 193 30.15 22.59 13.01
CA SER A 193 31.60 22.47 12.76
C SER A 193 31.89 21.68 11.48
N VAL A 194 31.19 20.57 11.25
CA VAL A 194 31.22 19.82 9.99
C VAL A 194 30.85 20.71 8.80
N ALA A 195 29.75 21.47 8.89
CA ALA A 195 29.30 22.34 7.80
C ALA A 195 30.32 23.46 7.46
N HIS A 196 30.99 24.06 8.46
CA HIS A 196 32.04 25.06 8.19
C HIS A 196 33.32 24.44 7.61
N LEU A 197 33.74 23.27 8.09
CA LEU A 197 34.91 22.56 7.56
C LEU A 197 34.68 22.07 6.12
N ALA A 198 33.49 21.54 5.82
CA ALA A 198 33.09 21.04 4.50
C ALA A 198 33.01 22.13 3.41
N ARG A 199 33.05 23.42 3.78
CA ARG A 199 33.18 24.54 2.83
C ARG A 199 34.60 24.71 2.28
N PHE A 200 35.61 24.21 2.99
CA PHE A 200 37.04 24.34 2.66
C PHE A 200 37.79 23.02 2.96
N PRO A 201 37.33 21.87 2.41
CA PRO A 201 37.81 20.55 2.80
C PRO A 201 39.30 20.32 2.51
N GLU A 202 39.88 21.06 1.57
CA GLU A 202 41.31 21.03 1.26
C GLU A 202 42.22 21.47 2.42
N LEU A 203 41.71 22.26 3.37
CA LEU A 203 42.44 22.68 4.55
C LEU A 203 42.46 21.60 5.64
N CYS A 204 41.54 20.64 5.59
CA CYS A 204 41.33 19.66 6.65
C CYS A 204 42.30 18.47 6.57
N VAL A 205 42.83 18.16 5.38
CA VAL A 205 43.63 16.96 5.12
C VAL A 205 44.87 16.86 6.01
N ALA A 206 45.68 17.92 6.10
CA ALA A 206 46.92 17.89 6.90
C ALA A 206 46.66 17.86 8.42
N PRO A 207 45.75 18.68 8.99
CA PRO A 207 45.35 18.56 10.39
C PRO A 207 44.76 17.19 10.76
N ILE A 208 43.92 16.59 9.90
CA ILE A 208 43.35 15.25 10.14
C ILE A 208 44.47 14.19 10.13
N LEU A 209 45.40 14.28 9.17
CA LEU A 209 46.59 13.40 9.12
C LEU A 209 47.43 13.49 10.40
N ASP A 210 47.58 14.68 10.98
CA ASP A 210 48.32 14.88 12.23
C ASP A 210 47.56 14.42 13.49
N VAL A 211 46.24 14.18 13.41
CA VAL A 211 45.45 13.49 14.46
C VAL A 211 45.58 11.97 14.30
N LEU A 212 45.30 11.42 13.10
CA LEU A 212 45.38 9.98 12.81
C LEU A 212 46.77 9.35 13.07
N ARG A 213 47.82 10.17 13.09
CA ARG A 213 49.20 9.80 13.45
C ARG A 213 49.50 9.75 14.94
N ARG A 214 48.69 10.39 15.78
CA ARG A 214 48.87 10.37 17.24
C ARG A 214 48.31 9.08 17.83
N ALA A 215 47.25 8.54 17.23
CA ALA A 215 46.59 7.30 17.63
C ALA A 215 46.24 7.32 19.14
N ASP A 216 45.61 8.42 19.58
CA ASP A 216 45.33 8.74 20.98
C ASP A 216 43.84 8.94 21.32
N ASP A 217 42.93 8.93 20.34
CA ASP A 217 41.48 8.90 20.55
C ASP A 217 40.76 8.26 19.35
N ALA A 218 40.54 6.94 19.40
CA ALA A 218 39.89 6.20 18.32
C ALA A 218 38.45 6.67 18.00
N GLY A 219 37.73 7.20 18.98
CA GLY A 219 36.38 7.74 18.78
C GLY A 219 36.40 9.03 17.94
N TRP A 220 37.39 9.90 18.20
CA TRP A 220 37.64 11.07 17.38
C TRP A 220 38.16 10.69 16.00
N GLU A 221 39.14 9.78 15.93
CA GLU A 221 39.75 9.36 14.68
C GLU A 221 38.74 8.73 13.71
N GLY A 222 37.86 7.83 14.18
CA GLY A 222 36.75 7.31 13.39
C GLY A 222 35.77 8.40 12.93
N SER A 223 35.47 9.38 13.79
CA SER A 223 34.65 10.53 13.42
C SER A 223 35.29 11.42 12.35
N LEU A 224 36.63 11.51 12.32
CA LEU A 224 37.38 12.18 11.25
C LEU A 224 37.42 11.35 9.96
N LEU A 225 37.49 10.02 10.02
CA LEU A 225 37.38 9.15 8.83
C LEU A 225 36.03 9.32 8.14
N PHE A 226 34.92 9.38 8.89
CA PHE A 226 33.61 9.70 8.34
C PHE A 226 33.57 11.09 7.68
N PHE A 227 34.14 12.12 8.33
CA PHE A 227 34.24 13.46 7.72
C PHE A 227 35.04 13.44 6.41
N VAL A 228 36.15 12.69 6.35
CA VAL A 228 36.94 12.55 5.12
C VAL A 228 36.13 11.89 4.01
N ARG A 229 35.46 10.77 4.30
CA ARG A 229 34.58 10.06 3.35
C ARG A 229 33.50 10.96 2.77
N ASP A 230 32.79 11.67 3.64
CA ASP A 230 31.53 12.34 3.28
C ASP A 230 31.74 13.76 2.74
N HIS A 231 32.87 14.41 3.04
CA HIS A 231 33.08 15.84 2.76
C HIS A 231 34.42 16.22 2.14
N VAL A 232 35.45 15.36 2.17
CA VAL A 232 36.75 15.68 1.56
C VAL A 232 36.86 15.03 0.17
N PRO A 233 37.18 15.76 -0.91
CA PRO A 233 37.29 15.15 -2.24
C PRO A 233 38.39 14.07 -2.34
N THR A 234 38.06 12.88 -2.85
CA THR A 234 38.97 11.72 -3.03
C THR A 234 40.31 12.08 -3.69
N GLY A 235 40.32 13.08 -4.58
CA GLY A 235 41.49 13.52 -5.31
C GLY A 235 42.60 14.18 -4.48
N ILE A 236 42.35 14.49 -3.21
CA ILE A 236 43.35 15.08 -2.28
C ILE A 236 43.64 14.19 -1.06
N TRP A 237 43.10 12.97 -0.98
CA TRP A 237 43.39 12.02 0.10
C TRP A 237 44.79 11.38 0.02
N GLY A 238 45.62 11.76 -0.96
CA GLY A 238 46.91 11.11 -1.23
C GLY A 238 47.85 11.05 -0.01
N ASP A 239 47.83 12.08 0.83
CA ASP A 239 48.66 12.16 2.04
C ASP A 239 48.09 11.33 3.22
N LEU A 240 46.79 10.99 3.19
CA LEU A 240 46.09 10.17 4.20
C LEU A 240 46.22 8.67 3.94
N ARG A 241 46.54 8.25 2.71
CA ARG A 241 46.64 6.83 2.29
C ARG A 241 47.46 5.97 3.26
N VAL A 242 48.59 6.48 3.75
CA VAL A 242 49.49 5.72 4.63
C VAL A 242 48.83 5.39 5.96
N GLU A 243 48.02 6.30 6.52
CA GLU A 243 47.27 6.03 7.75
C GLU A 243 46.07 5.14 7.48
N PHE A 244 45.39 5.26 6.34
CA PHE A 244 44.34 4.29 5.98
C PHE A 244 44.93 2.87 5.83
N GLU A 245 46.11 2.73 5.21
CA GLU A 245 46.82 1.45 5.09
C GLU A 245 47.26 0.92 6.48
N ARG A 246 47.69 1.80 7.40
CA ARG A 246 47.96 1.45 8.81
C ARG A 246 46.71 0.91 9.50
N VAL A 247 45.62 1.67 9.51
CA VAL A 247 44.36 1.32 10.22
C VAL A 247 43.74 0.05 9.63
N ALA A 248 43.70 -0.09 8.30
CA ALA A 248 43.13 -1.26 7.64
C ALA A 248 43.90 -2.57 7.90
N GLN A 249 45.23 -2.51 8.08
CA GLN A 249 46.09 -3.71 8.19
C GLN A 249 46.62 -3.98 9.61
N GLY A 250 46.56 -2.97 10.49
CA GLY A 250 47.20 -2.97 11.80
C GLY A 250 46.55 -2.02 12.80
N ALA A 251 45.23 -1.88 12.75
CA ALA A 251 44.45 -1.22 13.80
C ALA A 251 44.80 -1.74 15.20
N THR A 252 44.88 -0.81 16.14
CA THR A 252 44.93 -1.08 17.58
C THR A 252 43.60 -1.65 18.08
N GLN A 253 43.61 -2.20 19.29
CA GLN A 253 42.41 -2.77 19.92
C GLN A 253 41.26 -1.74 20.01
N GLU A 254 41.56 -0.47 20.26
CA GLU A 254 40.56 0.60 20.39
C GLU A 254 40.00 0.99 19.01
N GLU A 255 40.84 1.10 17.98
CA GLU A 255 40.41 1.33 16.58
C GLU A 255 39.56 0.17 16.03
N LEU A 256 39.77 -1.07 16.51
CA LEU A 256 38.91 -2.22 16.19
C LEU A 256 37.53 -2.11 16.87
N GLU A 257 37.45 -1.61 18.11
CA GLU A 257 36.19 -1.42 18.84
C GLU A 257 35.29 -0.35 18.22
N TYR A 258 35.87 0.60 17.47
CA TYR A 258 35.15 1.59 16.65
C TYR A 258 35.04 1.21 15.15
N GLU A 259 35.34 -0.05 14.79
CA GLU A 259 35.23 -0.58 13.41
C GLU A 259 36.05 0.21 12.36
N MET A 260 37.04 0.99 12.78
CA MET A 260 37.80 1.91 11.89
C MET A 260 38.57 1.19 10.79
N HIS A 261 38.97 -0.07 11.04
CA HIS A 261 39.63 -0.91 10.04
C HIS A 261 38.74 -1.18 8.81
N GLU A 262 37.42 -1.31 8.98
CA GLU A 262 36.48 -1.47 7.86
C GLU A 262 36.35 -0.15 7.08
N GLN A 263 36.16 0.97 7.79
CA GLN A 263 36.08 2.31 7.20
C GLN A 263 37.35 2.66 6.42
N ALA A 264 38.53 2.32 6.94
CA ALA A 264 39.81 2.53 6.27
C ALA A 264 39.96 1.66 5.01
N MET A 265 39.44 0.42 5.00
CA MET A 265 39.40 -0.41 3.79
C MET A 265 38.47 0.19 2.72
N GLU A 266 37.30 0.71 3.09
CA GLU A 266 36.40 1.41 2.16
C GLU A 266 37.07 2.64 1.52
N LEU A 267 37.70 3.48 2.36
CA LEU A 267 38.44 4.68 1.92
C LEU A 267 39.59 4.34 0.97
N LEU A 268 40.32 3.25 1.22
CA LEU A 268 41.37 2.77 0.31
C LEU A 268 40.82 2.27 -1.02
N GLN A 269 39.72 1.52 -0.99
CA GLN A 269 39.06 1.04 -2.19
C GLN A 269 38.58 2.22 -3.07
N GLU A 270 38.02 3.27 -2.47
CA GLU A 270 37.62 4.47 -3.21
C GLU A 270 38.84 5.21 -3.79
N LEU A 271 39.93 5.33 -3.02
CA LEU A 271 41.15 6.00 -3.46
C LEU A 271 41.87 5.25 -4.60
N ASP A 272 41.84 3.91 -4.59
CA ASP A 272 42.32 3.06 -5.68
C ASP A 272 41.45 3.19 -6.94
N LEU A 273 40.12 3.20 -6.77
CA LEU A 273 39.17 3.46 -7.86
C LEU A 273 39.33 4.86 -8.46
N TYR A 274 39.71 5.86 -7.66
CA TYR A 274 40.06 7.19 -8.14
C TYR A 274 41.39 7.19 -8.91
N ALA A 275 42.43 6.52 -8.39
CA ALA A 275 43.74 6.41 -9.02
C ALA A 275 43.70 5.68 -10.38
N ALA A 276 42.78 4.73 -10.55
CA ALA A 276 42.58 3.98 -11.79
C ALA A 276 41.97 4.81 -12.95
N ARG A 277 41.54 6.07 -12.73
CA ARG A 277 40.91 6.89 -13.76
C ARG A 277 41.95 7.51 -14.72
N PRO A 278 41.79 7.41 -16.06
CA PRO A 278 42.76 7.92 -17.02
C PRO A 278 42.85 9.46 -17.01
N ARG A 279 43.99 9.99 -16.56
CA ARG A 279 44.26 11.44 -16.51
C ARG A 279 44.38 12.05 -17.92
N ARG A 280 43.56 13.06 -18.23
CA ARG A 280 43.79 13.93 -19.39
C ARG A 280 44.93 14.90 -19.11
N HIS A 281 45.91 14.99 -20.01
CA HIS A 281 46.92 16.04 -19.96
C HIS A 281 46.29 17.43 -20.15
N ASN A 282 46.63 18.37 -19.26
CA ASN A 282 46.51 19.80 -19.49
C ASN A 282 47.86 20.45 -19.15
N ALA A 283 48.27 21.43 -19.96
CA ALA A 283 49.55 22.13 -19.82
C ALA A 283 49.38 23.53 -19.23
N SER A 284 50.26 23.86 -18.27
CA SER A 284 50.80 25.20 -17.97
C SER A 284 49.86 26.42 -17.83
N HIS A 285 49.53 26.74 -16.58
CA HIS A 285 49.94 27.95 -15.83
C HIS A 285 49.88 29.39 -16.40
N ASN A 286 49.44 30.27 -15.48
CA ASN A 286 49.76 31.70 -15.29
C ASN A 286 49.07 32.76 -16.18
N LEU A 287 48.20 33.58 -15.57
CA LEU A 287 48.54 34.93 -15.06
C LEU A 287 47.35 35.62 -14.36
N LEU A 288 47.60 36.18 -13.18
CA LEU A 288 46.86 37.31 -12.57
C LEU A 288 47.26 38.62 -13.32
N PRO A 289 46.52 39.77 -13.28
CA PRO A 289 45.96 40.31 -12.03
C PRO A 289 44.69 41.22 -12.05
N THR A 290 44.04 41.28 -10.89
CA THR A 290 43.47 42.47 -10.17
C THR A 290 42.48 43.48 -10.79
N THR A 291 41.74 44.11 -9.86
CA THR A 291 41.13 45.47 -9.84
C THR A 291 39.68 45.71 -10.33
N THR A 292 38.80 45.78 -9.32
CA THR A 292 37.86 46.88 -8.98
C THR A 292 36.64 47.23 -9.86
N ALA A 293 35.48 47.10 -9.17
CA ALA A 293 34.46 48.13 -8.94
C ALA A 293 33.29 48.36 -9.94
N ASN A 294 32.11 48.07 -9.40
CA ASN A 294 30.86 48.85 -9.44
C ASN A 294 30.19 49.15 -10.80
N MET A 295 29.13 48.39 -11.06
CA MET A 295 27.93 48.93 -11.73
C MET A 295 27.02 49.61 -10.71
N GLU A 296 26.46 50.78 -11.02
CA GLU A 296 25.07 51.10 -10.68
C GLU A 296 24.38 52.05 -11.69
N LYS A 297 23.22 51.59 -12.19
CA LYS A 297 21.93 52.30 -12.41
C LYS A 297 21.92 53.73 -13.01
N ALA A 298 21.19 53.91 -14.12
CA ALA A 298 19.83 54.52 -14.14
C ALA A 298 19.28 54.83 -15.56
N LEU A 299 17.94 54.92 -15.66
CA LEU A 299 17.08 55.35 -16.79
C LEU A 299 16.13 56.46 -16.24
N PRO A 300 15.30 57.21 -17.03
CA PRO A 300 15.32 57.57 -18.47
C PRO A 300 14.91 59.05 -18.85
N ALA A 301 15.18 59.47 -20.11
CA ALA A 301 14.43 60.44 -20.97
C ALA A 301 14.18 61.93 -20.50
N PRO A 302 13.61 62.88 -21.30
CA PRO A 302 13.23 62.89 -22.74
C PRO A 302 13.61 64.17 -23.60
N LEU A 303 13.39 64.08 -24.93
CA LEU A 303 12.94 65.11 -25.92
C LEU A 303 13.60 66.52 -26.10
N ALA A 304 14.02 66.82 -27.34
CA ALA A 304 13.85 68.13 -28.03
C ALA A 304 13.86 67.99 -29.57
N GLN A 305 13.33 68.97 -30.32
CA GLN A 305 12.94 68.85 -31.75
C GLN A 305 13.68 69.81 -32.71
N ARG A 306 13.95 69.34 -33.96
CA ARG A 306 13.80 69.94 -35.34
C ARG A 306 14.04 71.47 -35.60
N PRO A 307 14.23 71.98 -36.85
CA PRO A 307 13.92 71.40 -38.18
C PRO A 307 14.98 71.60 -39.32
N ALA A 308 14.67 71.09 -40.53
CA ALA A 308 15.39 71.32 -41.80
C ALA A 308 14.87 72.58 -42.55
N PRO A 309 15.41 72.98 -43.74
CA PRO A 309 14.74 72.54 -44.99
C PRO A 309 15.54 72.56 -46.34
N ARG A 310 15.16 71.64 -47.27
CA ARG A 310 15.03 71.82 -48.77
C ARG A 310 16.33 72.13 -49.58
N ARG A 311 16.53 71.89 -50.89
CA ARG A 311 15.90 71.27 -52.10
C ARG A 311 17.08 71.04 -53.10
N ARG A 312 17.05 70.39 -54.29
CA ARG A 312 16.08 69.75 -55.21
C ARG A 312 16.88 68.64 -55.96
N VAL A 313 16.41 67.39 -56.06
CA VAL A 313 15.76 66.77 -57.24
C VAL A 313 16.60 66.68 -58.54
N ARG A 314 16.92 65.42 -58.91
CA ARG A 314 17.18 64.86 -60.27
C ARG A 314 18.35 65.43 -61.09
N LEU A 315 19.51 64.79 -60.92
CA LEU A 315 20.35 64.30 -62.03
C LEU A 315 20.85 62.85 -61.79
N LEU A 316 20.05 62.05 -61.07
CA LEU A 316 20.11 60.59 -61.16
C LEU A 316 19.43 60.19 -62.48
N GLN A 317 20.18 59.58 -63.42
CA GLN A 317 19.69 58.42 -64.20
C GLN A 317 20.74 57.81 -65.16
N LEU A 318 21.77 58.54 -65.63
CA LEU A 318 22.83 57.94 -66.48
C LEU A 318 24.08 57.46 -65.72
N ALA A 319 24.53 58.16 -64.68
CA ALA A 319 25.69 57.74 -63.89
C ALA A 319 25.43 56.43 -63.09
N LEU A 320 24.17 56.16 -62.75
CA LEU A 320 23.77 55.04 -61.91
C LEU A 320 23.81 53.67 -62.62
N VAL A 321 23.72 53.61 -63.95
CA VAL A 321 23.79 52.31 -64.66
C VAL A 321 25.25 51.83 -64.75
N VAL A 322 26.19 52.76 -64.97
CA VAL A 322 27.63 52.43 -65.00
C VAL A 322 28.17 52.21 -63.58
N GLN A 323 27.75 53.00 -62.58
CA GLN A 323 28.04 52.69 -61.18
C GLN A 323 27.37 51.39 -60.72
N ALA A 324 26.16 51.06 -61.17
CA ALA A 324 25.55 49.76 -60.87
C ALA A 324 26.39 48.62 -61.45
N ALA A 325 26.83 48.67 -62.72
CA ALA A 325 27.68 47.61 -63.27
C ALA A 325 29.03 47.45 -62.54
N VAL A 326 29.68 48.56 -62.16
CA VAL A 326 31.00 48.56 -61.49
C VAL A 326 30.90 48.27 -59.98
N LEU A 327 29.74 48.51 -59.34
CA LEU A 327 29.48 48.10 -57.95
C LEU A 327 28.85 46.69 -57.87
N LEU A 328 28.11 46.24 -58.88
CA LEU A 328 27.52 44.90 -58.91
C LEU A 328 28.55 43.81 -59.23
N TYR A 329 29.69 44.11 -59.85
CA TYR A 329 30.77 43.12 -60.03
C TYR A 329 31.45 42.73 -58.68
N PRO A 330 31.91 43.68 -57.84
CA PRO A 330 32.33 43.34 -56.49
C PRO A 330 31.15 42.88 -55.63
N LEU A 331 29.91 43.35 -55.82
CA LEU A 331 28.76 42.80 -55.08
C LEU A 331 28.41 41.37 -55.50
N SER A 332 28.58 40.97 -56.76
CA SER A 332 28.38 39.57 -57.19
C SER A 332 29.49 38.68 -56.65
N LEU A 333 30.74 39.19 -56.60
CA LEU A 333 31.83 38.49 -55.94
C LEU A 333 31.63 38.43 -54.41
N TYR A 334 31.07 39.47 -53.78
CA TYR A 334 30.78 39.52 -52.33
C TYR A 334 29.51 38.75 -51.93
N LEU A 335 28.55 38.56 -52.84
CA LEU A 335 27.39 37.68 -52.66
C LEU A 335 27.75 36.21 -52.95
N GLN A 336 28.71 35.95 -53.84
CA GLN A 336 29.37 34.64 -53.97
C GLN A 336 30.32 34.36 -52.81
N TRP A 337 30.93 35.39 -52.23
CA TRP A 337 31.53 35.38 -50.88
C TRP A 337 30.45 35.55 -49.80
N SER A 338 29.43 34.68 -49.85
CA SER A 338 28.84 34.26 -48.58
C SER A 338 30.00 33.75 -47.71
N PRO A 339 30.35 34.40 -46.58
CA PRO A 339 31.31 33.79 -45.69
C PRO A 339 30.69 32.47 -45.29
N THR A 340 31.39 31.37 -45.58
CA THR A 340 31.04 30.08 -45.01
C THR A 340 31.15 30.27 -43.50
N ARG A 341 30.02 30.61 -42.85
CA ARG A 341 29.90 30.59 -41.40
C ARG A 341 30.21 29.17 -41.01
N SER A 342 31.45 28.93 -40.59
CA SER A 342 31.87 27.67 -40.01
C SER A 342 31.14 27.55 -38.68
N GLN A 343 29.91 27.03 -38.74
CA GLN A 343 29.25 26.56 -37.56
C GLN A 343 30.10 25.41 -37.02
N ASN A 344 30.60 25.58 -35.80
CA ASN A 344 31.27 24.52 -35.09
C ASN A 344 30.21 23.48 -34.71
N VAL A 345 29.96 22.54 -35.62
CA VAL A 345 29.06 21.40 -35.41
C VAL A 345 29.72 20.48 -34.36
N PRO A 346 29.07 20.17 -33.24
CA PRO A 346 29.59 19.25 -32.23
C PRO A 346 29.84 17.86 -32.84
N ILE A 347 30.89 17.17 -32.38
CA ILE A 347 31.21 15.81 -32.84
C ILE A 347 30.02 14.84 -32.60
N ASN A 348 29.26 15.07 -31.53
CA ASN A 348 28.05 14.34 -31.17
C ASN A 348 26.75 14.90 -31.79
N ALA A 349 26.79 15.83 -32.74
CA ALA A 349 25.60 16.44 -33.34
C ALA A 349 24.62 15.41 -33.93
N ARG A 350 25.12 14.32 -34.54
CA ARG A 350 24.28 13.22 -35.04
C ARG A 350 23.51 12.54 -33.90
N THR A 351 24.16 12.30 -32.77
CA THR A 351 23.54 11.73 -31.57
C THR A 351 22.50 12.68 -30.98
N ILE A 352 22.82 13.98 -30.90
CA ILE A 352 21.89 15.02 -30.42
C ILE A 352 20.64 15.09 -31.31
N VAL A 353 20.78 15.17 -32.64
CA VAL A 353 19.64 15.16 -33.57
C VAL A 353 18.80 13.91 -33.40
N ALA A 354 19.44 12.76 -33.22
CA ALA A 354 18.74 11.49 -33.07
C ALA A 354 17.99 11.41 -31.73
N GLN A 355 18.61 11.82 -30.61
CA GLN A 355 17.96 11.96 -29.30
C GLN A 355 16.74 12.90 -29.38
N CYS A 356 16.89 14.06 -30.02
CA CYS A 356 15.80 15.01 -30.19
C CYS A 356 14.64 14.48 -31.05
N LYS A 357 14.92 13.62 -32.03
CA LYS A 357 13.89 12.88 -32.78
C LYS A 357 13.27 11.77 -31.92
N SER A 358 14.08 11.06 -31.14
CA SER A 358 13.59 9.95 -30.32
C SER A 358 12.60 10.42 -29.26
N LEU A 359 12.75 11.63 -28.70
CA LEU A 359 11.82 12.29 -27.77
C LEU A 359 10.40 12.53 -28.32
N GLN A 360 10.19 12.44 -29.63
CA GLN A 360 8.89 12.60 -30.28
C GLN A 360 8.22 11.26 -30.63
N LEU A 361 8.90 10.13 -30.39
CA LEU A 361 8.34 8.79 -30.63
C LEU A 361 7.35 8.38 -29.52
N THR A 362 6.24 7.78 -29.92
CA THR A 362 5.31 7.08 -29.02
C THR A 362 5.80 5.66 -28.73
N PRO A 363 5.53 5.07 -27.55
CA PRO A 363 5.92 3.70 -27.29
C PRO A 363 5.18 2.68 -28.15
N GLY A 364 5.79 1.51 -28.29
CA GLY A 364 5.19 0.36 -28.96
C GLY A 364 6.23 -0.69 -29.35
N PRO A 365 5.79 -1.88 -29.80
CA PRO A 365 6.71 -2.90 -30.28
C PRO A 365 7.55 -2.43 -31.47
N PRO A 366 8.76 -3.00 -31.66
CA PRO A 366 9.51 -2.88 -32.91
C PRO A 366 8.68 -3.23 -34.14
N ASP A 367 8.96 -2.59 -35.28
CA ASP A 367 8.17 -2.77 -36.51
C ASP A 367 8.25 -4.22 -37.06
N ASP A 368 9.26 -5.00 -36.67
CA ASP A 368 9.45 -6.42 -37.01
C ASP A 368 8.91 -7.42 -35.96
N PHE A 369 8.36 -6.96 -34.83
CA PHE A 369 7.98 -7.79 -33.69
C PHE A 369 7.01 -8.94 -34.02
N TYR A 370 6.06 -8.71 -34.93
CA TYR A 370 5.09 -9.72 -35.36
C TYR A 370 5.66 -10.74 -36.37
N SER A 371 6.88 -10.52 -36.87
CA SER A 371 7.61 -11.47 -37.72
C SER A 371 8.52 -12.41 -36.94
N ARG A 372 8.59 -12.28 -35.61
CA ARG A 372 9.45 -13.12 -34.76
C ARG A 372 8.99 -14.57 -34.77
N GLY A 373 9.91 -15.48 -35.12
CA GLY A 373 9.69 -16.94 -35.02
C GLY A 373 9.96 -17.50 -33.62
N GLN A 374 10.26 -16.65 -32.64
CA GLN A 374 10.72 -17.00 -31.29
C GLN A 374 10.50 -15.82 -30.33
N SER A 375 10.18 -16.12 -29.07
CA SER A 375 10.10 -15.13 -27.99
C SER A 375 11.50 -14.68 -27.55
N ASP A 376 11.65 -13.40 -27.23
CA ASP A 376 12.82 -12.83 -26.55
C ASP A 376 13.03 -13.41 -25.14
N ARG A 377 12.00 -14.06 -24.58
CA ARG A 377 12.00 -14.75 -23.28
C ARG A 377 12.13 -16.28 -23.38
N PHE A 378 12.37 -16.84 -24.59
CA PHE A 378 12.48 -18.28 -24.76
C PHE A 378 13.67 -18.87 -23.99
N GLU A 379 13.40 -19.90 -23.18
CA GLU A 379 14.44 -20.66 -22.49
C GLU A 379 14.90 -21.86 -23.31
N ALA A 380 16.20 -21.91 -23.61
CA ALA A 380 16.79 -22.98 -24.42
C ALA A 380 16.55 -24.37 -23.79
N GLY A 381 16.11 -25.32 -24.61
CA GLY A 381 15.72 -26.67 -24.15
C GLY A 381 14.22 -26.81 -23.82
N THR A 382 13.45 -25.72 -23.82
CA THR A 382 11.97 -25.80 -23.80
C THR A 382 11.49 -26.52 -25.06
N LYS A 383 10.74 -27.61 -24.87
CA LYS A 383 10.22 -28.43 -25.97
C LYS A 383 8.95 -27.81 -26.57
N PRO A 384 8.66 -28.02 -27.86
CA PRO A 384 7.35 -27.73 -28.42
C PRO A 384 6.27 -28.51 -27.63
N THR A 385 5.13 -27.86 -27.37
CA THR A 385 3.99 -28.49 -26.70
C THR A 385 2.73 -28.30 -27.53
N LEU A 386 2.06 -29.40 -27.87
CA LEU A 386 0.77 -29.42 -28.52
C LEU A 386 -0.31 -29.73 -27.48
N ILE A 387 -1.14 -28.74 -27.15
CA ILE A 387 -2.39 -28.93 -26.42
C ILE A 387 -3.44 -29.38 -27.44
N ARG A 388 -4.11 -30.50 -27.24
CA ARG A 388 -5.09 -31.05 -28.20
C ARG A 388 -6.50 -31.07 -27.65
N ASN A 389 -7.49 -31.06 -28.56
CA ASN A 389 -8.89 -31.32 -28.23
C ASN A 389 -9.38 -30.41 -27.10
N ALA A 390 -9.19 -29.10 -27.26
CA ALA A 390 -9.53 -28.06 -26.31
C ALA A 390 -10.75 -27.24 -26.76
N THR A 391 -11.47 -26.70 -25.78
CA THR A 391 -12.46 -25.63 -25.97
C THR A 391 -11.77 -24.30 -25.65
N ILE A 392 -11.36 -23.57 -26.68
CA ILE A 392 -10.40 -22.47 -26.58
C ILE A 392 -11.13 -21.13 -26.57
N TRP A 393 -11.16 -20.46 -25.41
CA TRP A 393 -11.54 -19.05 -25.33
C TRP A 393 -10.34 -18.20 -25.74
N THR A 394 -10.39 -17.52 -26.88
CA THR A 394 -9.21 -16.85 -27.46
C THR A 394 -8.98 -15.44 -26.89
N GLY A 395 -10.00 -14.82 -26.30
CA GLY A 395 -10.03 -13.38 -26.03
C GLY A 395 -10.22 -12.51 -27.29
N GLY A 396 -10.54 -13.13 -28.43
CA GLY A 396 -10.97 -12.46 -29.66
C GLY A 396 -12.42 -11.97 -29.58
N ASP A 397 -12.84 -11.17 -30.56
CA ASP A 397 -14.20 -10.61 -30.71
C ASP A 397 -14.82 -10.05 -29.41
N GLY A 398 -14.13 -9.11 -28.75
CA GLY A 398 -14.60 -8.55 -27.48
C GLY A 398 -14.71 -9.55 -26.32
N GLY A 399 -13.99 -10.67 -26.41
CA GLY A 399 -14.07 -11.80 -25.47
C GLY A 399 -15.16 -12.82 -25.78
N ALA A 400 -15.79 -12.77 -26.96
CA ALA A 400 -16.84 -13.71 -27.36
C ALA A 400 -16.32 -14.92 -28.18
N GLU A 401 -15.11 -14.86 -28.73
CA GLU A 401 -14.60 -15.90 -29.62
C GLU A 401 -14.20 -17.19 -28.86
N VAL A 402 -14.83 -18.31 -29.26
CA VAL A 402 -14.50 -19.67 -28.80
C VAL A 402 -14.20 -20.56 -30.01
N VAL A 403 -13.06 -21.23 -29.98
CA VAL A 403 -12.56 -22.13 -31.04
C VAL A 403 -12.40 -23.55 -30.48
N TYR A 404 -12.87 -24.56 -31.21
CA TYR A 404 -12.60 -25.96 -30.87
C TYR A 404 -11.40 -26.48 -31.67
N GLY A 405 -10.40 -27.05 -31.00
CA GLY A 405 -9.21 -27.58 -31.69
C GLY A 405 -7.97 -27.74 -30.81
N ASP A 406 -6.81 -27.58 -31.44
CA ASP A 406 -5.49 -27.75 -30.84
C ASP A 406 -4.78 -26.37 -30.69
N ILE A 407 -3.77 -26.28 -29.83
CA ILE A 407 -2.86 -25.13 -29.70
C ILE A 407 -1.43 -25.64 -29.74
N LEU A 408 -0.60 -25.07 -30.62
CA LEU A 408 0.83 -25.37 -30.69
C LEU A 408 1.64 -24.25 -30.04
N LEU A 409 2.35 -24.57 -28.97
CA LEU A 409 3.33 -23.72 -28.31
C LEU A 409 4.73 -24.16 -28.76
N ASP A 410 5.52 -23.27 -29.37
CA ASP A 410 6.93 -23.52 -29.68
C ASP A 410 7.72 -22.21 -29.61
N LYS A 411 8.99 -22.30 -29.22
CA LYS A 411 9.91 -21.15 -29.11
C LYS A 411 9.37 -20.01 -28.23
N GLY A 412 8.57 -20.36 -27.22
CA GLY A 412 7.98 -19.44 -26.26
C GLY A 412 6.83 -18.59 -26.81
N ILE A 413 6.33 -18.91 -28.01
CA ILE A 413 5.18 -18.25 -28.63
C ILE A 413 4.11 -19.27 -29.05
N ILE A 414 2.89 -18.79 -29.20
CA ILE A 414 1.77 -19.53 -29.81
C ILE A 414 2.03 -19.57 -31.32
N GLN A 415 2.33 -20.75 -31.87
CA GLN A 415 2.54 -20.93 -33.32
C GLN A 415 1.23 -21.14 -34.08
N LYS A 416 0.25 -21.79 -33.45
CA LYS A 416 -1.03 -22.15 -34.08
C LYS A 416 -2.14 -22.27 -33.06
N VAL A 417 -3.35 -21.84 -33.46
CA VAL A 417 -4.61 -22.08 -32.74
C VAL A 417 -5.61 -22.72 -33.72
N GLY A 418 -6.39 -23.71 -33.29
CA GLY A 418 -7.33 -24.44 -34.12
C GLY A 418 -6.74 -25.72 -34.70
N SER A 419 -6.85 -25.97 -36.01
CA SER A 419 -6.41 -27.24 -36.60
C SER A 419 -4.89 -27.30 -36.79
N VAL A 420 -4.22 -28.26 -36.14
CA VAL A 420 -2.78 -28.56 -36.31
C VAL A 420 -2.58 -29.92 -36.99
N ASP A 421 -1.75 -29.99 -38.03
CA ASP A 421 -1.36 -31.26 -38.64
C ASP A 421 -0.25 -31.92 -37.81
N VAL A 422 -0.61 -32.97 -37.07
CA VAL A 422 0.35 -33.72 -36.22
C VAL A 422 1.54 -34.27 -37.01
N ARG A 423 1.39 -34.50 -38.32
CA ARG A 423 2.47 -35.02 -39.18
C ARG A 423 3.58 -34.00 -39.44
N THR A 424 3.35 -32.72 -39.19
CA THR A 424 4.36 -31.66 -39.35
C THR A 424 5.11 -31.33 -38.05
N LEU A 425 4.80 -32.03 -36.95
CA LEU A 425 5.41 -31.80 -35.64
C LEU A 425 6.72 -32.57 -35.48
N SER A 426 7.63 -32.04 -34.66
CA SER A 426 8.88 -32.73 -34.34
C SER A 426 8.61 -33.92 -33.40
N ALA A 427 9.43 -34.97 -33.48
CA ALA A 427 9.35 -36.13 -32.60
C ALA A 427 9.58 -35.80 -31.11
N GLU A 428 10.06 -34.60 -30.79
CA GLU A 428 10.28 -34.11 -29.43
C GLU A 428 9.07 -33.35 -28.86
N THR A 429 8.02 -33.13 -29.66
CA THR A 429 6.81 -32.39 -29.26
C THR A 429 6.08 -33.12 -28.14
N VAL A 430 5.88 -32.44 -27.01
CA VAL A 430 5.05 -32.94 -25.90
C VAL A 430 3.58 -32.78 -26.30
N VAL A 431 2.80 -33.85 -26.20
CA VAL A 431 1.35 -33.82 -26.50
C VAL A 431 0.58 -33.87 -25.19
N VAL A 432 -0.29 -32.87 -24.97
CA VAL A 432 -1.21 -32.77 -23.83
C VAL A 432 -2.63 -32.82 -24.37
N ASP A 433 -3.37 -33.88 -24.06
CA ASP A 433 -4.81 -33.96 -24.39
C ASP A 433 -5.60 -33.16 -23.35
N ALA A 434 -6.33 -32.14 -23.79
CA ALA A 434 -7.22 -31.36 -22.93
C ALA A 434 -8.56 -32.07 -22.68
N ALA A 435 -8.90 -33.12 -23.44
CA ALA A 435 -10.12 -33.92 -23.30
C ALA A 435 -11.42 -33.08 -23.31
N GLY A 436 -11.49 -32.07 -24.18
CA GLY A 436 -12.58 -31.11 -24.31
C GLY A 436 -12.53 -29.92 -23.35
N ALA A 437 -11.55 -29.87 -22.44
CA ALA A 437 -11.48 -28.85 -21.39
C ALA A 437 -11.33 -27.43 -21.93
N TRP A 438 -11.79 -26.48 -21.12
CA TRP A 438 -11.63 -25.05 -21.36
C TRP A 438 -10.17 -24.62 -21.29
N VAL A 439 -9.77 -23.79 -22.25
CA VAL A 439 -8.43 -23.20 -22.34
C VAL A 439 -8.54 -21.70 -22.56
N SER A 440 -7.77 -20.91 -21.80
CA SER A 440 -7.74 -19.45 -21.87
C SER A 440 -6.31 -18.91 -21.99
N PRO A 441 -6.12 -17.62 -22.32
CA PRO A 441 -4.86 -16.93 -22.04
C PRO A 441 -4.52 -17.01 -20.56
N GLY A 442 -3.24 -16.79 -20.26
CA GLY A 442 -2.78 -16.47 -18.91
C GLY A 442 -3.55 -15.30 -18.28
N ILE A 443 -3.86 -15.43 -16.99
CA ILE A 443 -4.50 -14.37 -16.21
C ILE A 443 -3.46 -13.26 -15.95
N VAL A 444 -3.90 -12.00 -16.08
CA VAL A 444 -3.07 -10.80 -16.03
C VAL A 444 -3.55 -9.88 -14.92
N ASP A 445 -2.76 -9.72 -13.86
CA ASP A 445 -3.08 -8.82 -12.73
C ASP A 445 -2.52 -7.41 -12.97
N LEU A 446 -3.41 -6.42 -13.07
CA LEU A 446 -3.03 -5.02 -13.32
C LEU A 446 -2.56 -4.28 -12.06
N HIS A 447 -2.88 -4.79 -10.87
CA HIS A 447 -2.54 -4.17 -9.60
C HIS A 447 -2.12 -5.21 -8.56
N SER A 448 -0.81 -5.34 -8.37
CA SER A 448 -0.22 -6.30 -7.45
C SER A 448 0.96 -5.70 -6.70
N HIS A 449 1.23 -6.21 -5.49
CA HIS A 449 2.47 -5.98 -4.75
C HIS A 449 3.29 -7.26 -4.57
N LEU A 450 2.99 -8.32 -5.33
CA LEU A 450 3.82 -9.55 -5.40
C LEU A 450 5.32 -9.22 -5.49
N GLY A 451 6.13 -9.88 -4.65
CA GLY A 451 7.57 -9.68 -4.56
C GLY A 451 8.04 -8.43 -3.81
N VAL A 452 7.24 -7.36 -3.67
CA VAL A 452 7.58 -6.21 -2.80
C VAL A 452 6.83 -6.22 -1.47
N ASP A 453 5.75 -6.99 -1.40
CA ASP A 453 4.95 -7.33 -0.21
C ASP A 453 4.86 -8.88 -0.15
N SER A 454 5.98 -9.50 0.20
CA SER A 454 6.16 -10.96 0.07
C SER A 454 5.29 -11.74 1.05
N ALA A 455 4.82 -12.93 0.64
CA ALA A 455 4.18 -13.89 1.54
C ALA A 455 5.13 -15.06 1.88
N PRO A 456 5.34 -15.42 3.16
CA PRO A 456 4.85 -14.73 4.36
C PRO A 456 5.50 -13.38 4.59
N ALA A 457 4.74 -12.44 5.15
CA ALA A 457 5.22 -11.09 5.45
C ALA A 457 6.36 -11.14 6.48
N LEU A 458 7.49 -10.55 6.11
CA LEU A 458 8.70 -10.43 6.93
C LEU A 458 9.24 -9.00 6.84
N SER A 459 9.71 -8.45 7.96
CA SER A 459 10.21 -7.07 8.03
C SER A 459 11.40 -6.79 7.11
N GLY A 460 12.20 -7.81 6.79
CA GLY A 460 13.32 -7.73 5.86
C GLY A 460 12.95 -7.82 4.37
N ALA A 461 11.66 -7.89 4.04
CA ALA A 461 11.13 -7.94 2.66
C ALA A 461 9.91 -7.01 2.50
N SER A 462 9.91 -5.88 3.23
CA SER A 462 8.81 -4.91 3.31
C SER A 462 9.08 -3.70 2.41
N ASP A 463 9.09 -3.91 1.10
CA ASP A 463 9.53 -2.94 0.08
C ASP A 463 8.36 -2.21 -0.63
N THR A 464 7.11 -2.47 -0.23
CA THR A 464 5.89 -1.95 -0.87
C THR A 464 5.78 -0.41 -0.94
N ASN A 465 6.24 0.32 0.09
CA ASN A 465 6.07 1.78 0.19
C ASN A 465 7.31 2.45 0.79
N SER A 466 7.73 3.59 0.24
CA SER A 466 8.85 4.37 0.76
C SER A 466 8.37 5.64 1.43
N ILE A 467 8.18 5.60 2.76
CA ILE A 467 7.68 6.74 3.55
C ILE A 467 8.67 7.92 3.70
N LYS A 468 9.55 8.14 2.71
CA LYS A 468 10.60 9.17 2.68
C LYS A 468 10.16 10.47 2.00
N GLY A 469 9.04 10.48 1.28
CA GLY A 469 8.47 11.71 0.72
C GLY A 469 7.18 11.45 -0.06
N LEU A 470 6.28 12.43 -0.10
CA LEU A 470 4.97 12.31 -0.75
C LEU A 470 5.05 12.14 -2.29
N VAL A 471 6.19 12.47 -2.91
CA VAL A 471 6.43 12.40 -4.37
C VAL A 471 7.82 11.84 -4.62
N LEU A 472 7.88 10.59 -5.11
CA LEU A 472 9.11 9.81 -5.35
C LEU A 472 9.12 9.13 -6.75
N PRO A 473 8.86 9.84 -7.87
CA PRO A 473 8.74 9.27 -9.22
C PRO A 473 9.99 8.56 -9.76
N TRP A 474 11.13 8.72 -9.10
CA TRP A 474 12.40 8.07 -9.44
C TRP A 474 12.55 6.66 -8.85
N LEU A 475 11.78 6.31 -7.82
CA LEU A 475 11.80 4.95 -7.27
C LEU A 475 11.21 3.94 -8.25
N ARG A 476 11.53 2.66 -8.03
CA ARG A 476 11.19 1.54 -8.91
C ARG A 476 10.81 0.34 -8.04
N SER A 477 9.62 -0.24 -8.23
CA SER A 477 9.26 -1.50 -7.55
C SER A 477 10.22 -2.65 -7.87
N LEU A 478 10.85 -2.62 -9.05
CA LEU A 478 11.89 -3.56 -9.47
C LEU A 478 13.10 -3.63 -8.51
N ASP A 479 13.44 -2.52 -7.85
CA ASP A 479 14.64 -2.44 -7.00
C ASP A 479 14.46 -3.16 -5.65
N GLY A 480 13.21 -3.38 -5.23
CA GLY A 480 12.83 -4.19 -4.06
C GLY A 480 12.14 -5.50 -4.42
N LEU A 481 12.12 -5.91 -5.70
CA LEU A 481 11.37 -7.08 -6.14
C LEU A 481 12.07 -8.40 -5.71
N ASN A 482 11.60 -8.99 -4.62
CA ASN A 482 12.01 -10.32 -4.18
C ASN A 482 11.61 -11.40 -5.21
N THR A 483 12.58 -12.18 -5.68
CA THR A 483 12.37 -13.29 -6.63
C THR A 483 12.05 -14.63 -5.96
N HIS A 484 12.04 -14.68 -4.62
CA HIS A 484 11.82 -15.87 -3.80
C HIS A 484 10.56 -15.75 -2.91
N ASP A 485 9.59 -14.94 -3.34
CA ASP A 485 8.26 -14.84 -2.71
C ASP A 485 7.44 -16.11 -2.98
N ASP A 486 6.96 -16.79 -1.93
CA ASP A 486 6.17 -18.03 -2.07
C ASP A 486 4.81 -17.76 -2.76
N ALA A 487 4.33 -16.51 -2.72
CA ALA A 487 3.10 -16.09 -3.40
C ALA A 487 3.16 -16.27 -4.93
N TYR A 488 4.34 -16.32 -5.56
CA TYR A 488 4.42 -16.59 -7.01
C TYR A 488 3.84 -17.97 -7.37
N LYS A 489 4.20 -19.03 -6.63
CA LYS A 489 3.70 -20.39 -6.88
C LYS A 489 2.19 -20.48 -6.65
N LEU A 490 1.70 -19.79 -5.61
CA LEU A 490 0.26 -19.70 -5.33
C LEU A 490 -0.48 -18.97 -6.45
N SER A 491 0.00 -17.79 -6.86
CA SER A 491 -0.58 -16.99 -7.96
C SER A 491 -0.66 -17.77 -9.27
N ILE A 492 0.43 -18.44 -9.65
CA ILE A 492 0.49 -19.28 -10.85
C ILE A 492 -0.52 -20.42 -10.77
N SER A 493 -0.70 -21.05 -9.61
CA SER A 493 -1.70 -22.11 -9.45
C SER A 493 -3.16 -21.63 -9.61
N GLY A 494 -3.39 -20.32 -9.62
CA GLY A 494 -4.66 -19.67 -9.96
C GLY A 494 -4.82 -19.28 -11.44
N GLY A 495 -3.82 -19.56 -12.27
CA GLY A 495 -3.78 -19.17 -13.68
C GLY A 495 -3.08 -17.83 -13.95
N VAL A 496 -2.59 -17.12 -12.92
CA VAL A 496 -1.89 -15.83 -13.08
C VAL A 496 -0.50 -16.05 -13.67
N THR A 497 -0.28 -15.53 -14.88
CA THR A 497 1.02 -15.63 -15.57
C THR A 497 1.79 -14.32 -15.53
N THR A 498 1.09 -13.19 -15.47
CA THR A 498 1.66 -11.84 -15.55
C THR A 498 1.08 -10.97 -14.44
N ALA A 499 1.93 -10.17 -13.78
CA ALA A 499 1.50 -9.13 -12.86
C ALA A 499 2.21 -7.80 -13.16
N ASN A 500 1.50 -6.69 -12.99
CA ASN A 500 2.09 -5.36 -12.92
C ASN A 500 2.36 -5.03 -11.45
N VAL A 501 3.63 -5.09 -11.04
CA VAL A 501 4.04 -4.86 -9.65
C VAL A 501 4.29 -3.38 -9.44
N LEU A 502 3.51 -2.76 -8.57
CA LEU A 502 3.58 -1.33 -8.29
C LEU A 502 4.03 -1.07 -6.84
N PRO A 503 4.59 0.11 -6.54
CA PRO A 503 4.54 0.67 -5.20
C PRO A 503 3.09 0.70 -4.66
N GLY A 504 2.93 0.78 -3.34
CA GLY A 504 1.64 0.90 -2.67
C GLY A 504 0.97 2.27 -2.86
N SER A 505 0.30 2.76 -1.83
CA SER A 505 -0.48 4.00 -1.89
C SER A 505 -0.18 4.96 -0.72
N ALA A 506 0.97 4.80 -0.06
CA ALA A 506 1.42 5.74 0.96
C ALA A 506 1.70 7.14 0.37
N ASP A 507 2.23 7.19 -0.85
CA ASP A 507 2.75 8.42 -1.46
C ASP A 507 1.83 8.88 -2.60
N ALA A 508 1.75 10.19 -2.85
CA ALA A 508 0.98 10.72 -3.98
C ALA A 508 1.54 10.23 -5.33
N ILE A 509 2.87 10.14 -5.43
CA ILE A 509 3.57 9.45 -6.53
C ILE A 509 4.60 8.50 -5.92
N GLY A 510 4.22 7.23 -5.72
CA GLY A 510 5.09 6.22 -5.10
C GLY A 510 6.22 5.67 -5.98
N GLY A 511 6.22 6.00 -7.29
CA GLY A 511 7.29 5.63 -8.22
C GLY A 511 6.85 4.71 -9.37
N GLN A 512 7.85 4.23 -10.09
CA GLN A 512 7.69 3.40 -11.29
C GLN A 512 7.29 1.96 -10.94
N ALA A 513 6.36 1.44 -11.71
CA ALA A 513 5.90 0.06 -11.65
C ALA A 513 6.52 -0.77 -12.79
N PHE A 514 6.56 -2.10 -12.62
CA PHE A 514 7.19 -3.02 -13.55
C PHE A 514 6.33 -4.27 -13.79
N THR A 515 6.15 -4.62 -15.07
CA THR A 515 5.38 -5.80 -15.48
C THR A 515 6.28 -7.02 -15.54
N ILE A 516 5.91 -8.07 -14.80
CA ILE A 516 6.67 -9.33 -14.69
C ILE A 516 5.83 -10.53 -15.12
N LYS A 517 6.51 -11.56 -15.65
CA LYS A 517 6.01 -12.94 -15.74
C LYS A 517 6.35 -13.65 -14.43
N LEU A 518 5.41 -14.36 -13.83
CA LEU A 518 5.58 -14.94 -12.49
C LEU A 518 6.48 -16.19 -12.47
N ARG A 519 6.74 -16.78 -13.64
CA ARG A 519 7.56 -17.99 -13.81
C ARG A 519 8.96 -17.85 -13.19
N PRO A 520 9.43 -18.83 -12.39
CA PRO A 520 10.82 -18.88 -11.94
C PRO A 520 11.82 -18.90 -13.12
N THR A 521 12.87 -18.10 -13.03
CA THR A 521 13.91 -18.01 -14.07
C THR A 521 15.21 -18.65 -13.61
N SER A 522 15.97 -19.25 -14.54
CA SER A 522 17.29 -19.82 -14.26
C SER A 522 18.31 -18.78 -13.77
N GLN A 523 18.15 -17.50 -14.13
CA GLN A 523 18.96 -16.39 -13.64
C GLN A 523 18.61 -15.94 -12.20
N ARG A 524 17.38 -16.22 -11.73
CA ARG A 524 16.84 -15.84 -10.40
C ARG A 524 16.88 -14.33 -10.08
N SER A 525 17.10 -13.48 -11.09
CA SER A 525 17.15 -12.02 -10.96
C SER A 525 15.80 -11.38 -11.26
N SER A 526 15.51 -10.24 -10.63
CA SER A 526 14.28 -9.49 -10.84
C SER A 526 14.13 -9.04 -12.30
N THR A 527 15.23 -8.59 -12.92
CA THR A 527 15.29 -8.23 -14.34
C THR A 527 14.91 -9.39 -15.28
N ALA A 528 15.22 -10.65 -14.95
CA ALA A 528 14.86 -11.79 -15.78
C ALA A 528 13.35 -12.09 -15.78
N MET A 529 12.62 -11.65 -14.74
CA MET A 529 11.16 -11.79 -14.68
C MET A 529 10.42 -10.75 -15.51
N LEU A 530 11.06 -9.65 -15.91
CA LEU A 530 10.43 -8.56 -16.65
C LEU A 530 9.87 -9.01 -18.00
N LEU A 531 8.60 -8.69 -18.26
CA LEU A 531 7.93 -8.96 -19.53
C LEU A 531 8.60 -8.19 -20.68
N GLU A 532 8.76 -6.88 -20.51
CA GLU A 532 9.35 -6.00 -21.52
C GLU A 532 10.17 -4.89 -20.83
N PRO A 533 11.45 -5.15 -20.47
CA PRO A 533 12.27 -4.18 -19.74
C PRO A 533 12.53 -2.91 -20.58
N PRO A 534 12.50 -1.69 -19.99
CA PRO A 534 12.91 -0.47 -20.68
C PRO A 534 14.36 -0.55 -21.16
N TYR A 535 14.67 -0.01 -22.35
CA TYR A 535 16.04 -0.04 -22.90
C TYR A 535 17.07 0.71 -22.03
N THR A 536 16.63 1.68 -21.23
CA THR A 536 17.46 2.42 -20.25
C THR A 536 17.81 1.62 -19.00
N LEU A 537 17.18 0.46 -18.76
CA LEU A 537 17.27 -0.22 -17.45
C LEU A 537 18.70 -0.65 -17.10
N ASN A 538 19.45 -1.17 -18.09
CA ASN A 538 20.80 -1.70 -17.92
C ASN A 538 21.88 -0.81 -18.56
N GLY A 539 21.56 0.41 -18.98
CA GLY A 539 22.54 1.26 -19.68
C GLY A 539 22.06 2.68 -19.98
N THR A 540 23.02 3.61 -20.03
CA THR A 540 22.79 5.05 -20.26
C THR A 540 22.74 5.43 -21.74
N VAL A 541 23.03 4.50 -22.66
CA VAL A 541 23.02 4.73 -24.11
C VAL A 541 21.89 3.91 -24.73
N VAL A 542 20.81 4.59 -25.13
CA VAL A 542 19.71 4.00 -25.90
C VAL A 542 19.93 4.29 -27.38
N ASP A 543 19.64 3.32 -28.25
CA ASP A 543 19.56 3.55 -29.69
C ASP A 543 18.43 4.56 -29.99
N PRO A 544 18.76 5.78 -30.46
CA PRO A 544 17.75 6.81 -30.69
C PRO A 544 16.84 6.52 -31.90
N PHE A 545 17.09 5.46 -32.66
CA PHE A 545 16.23 4.99 -33.74
C PHE A 545 15.17 3.96 -33.29
N GLN A 546 15.26 3.44 -32.06
CA GLN A 546 14.27 2.51 -31.53
C GLN A 546 13.07 3.26 -30.93
N ARG A 547 11.86 2.71 -31.14
CA ARG A 547 10.66 3.16 -30.41
C ARG A 547 10.85 2.89 -28.91
N PRO A 548 10.46 3.80 -28.01
CA PRO A 548 10.52 3.53 -26.58
C PRO A 548 9.56 2.39 -26.19
N ARG A 549 9.83 1.75 -25.05
CA ARG A 549 8.94 0.77 -24.43
C ARG A 549 8.03 1.45 -23.41
N TRP A 550 6.89 0.85 -23.08
CA TRP A 550 5.96 1.42 -22.09
C TRP A 550 6.58 1.39 -20.69
N ARG A 551 6.65 2.56 -20.04
CA ARG A 551 6.86 2.65 -18.59
C ARG A 551 5.51 2.58 -17.87
N GLN A 552 5.50 2.14 -16.62
CA GLN A 552 4.33 2.13 -15.74
C GLN A 552 4.63 3.01 -14.51
N MET A 553 3.64 3.71 -13.95
CA MET A 553 3.83 4.65 -12.83
C MET A 553 2.66 4.59 -11.86
N LYS A 554 2.95 4.49 -10.55
CA LYS A 554 1.94 4.53 -9.49
C LYS A 554 1.69 5.97 -9.04
N HIS A 555 0.42 6.31 -8.90
CA HIS A 555 -0.06 7.51 -8.22
C HIS A 555 -1.10 7.10 -7.17
N ALA A 556 -1.28 7.90 -6.12
CA ALA A 556 -2.33 7.72 -5.13
C ALA A 556 -2.90 9.05 -4.63
N CYS A 557 -4.13 9.02 -4.14
CA CYS A 557 -4.82 10.16 -3.58
C CYS A 557 -5.71 9.73 -2.39
N GLY A 558 -6.55 10.62 -1.87
CA GLY A 558 -7.52 10.30 -0.83
C GLY A 558 -6.91 10.12 0.55
N GLU A 559 -7.46 9.19 1.32
CA GLU A 559 -7.12 8.97 2.74
C GLU A 559 -5.70 8.45 2.94
N ASN A 560 -5.22 7.58 2.05
CA ASN A 560 -3.96 6.87 2.30
C ASN A 560 -2.74 7.82 2.36
N PRO A 561 -2.50 8.72 1.38
CA PRO A 561 -1.44 9.71 1.50
C PRO A 561 -1.68 10.73 2.61
N SER A 562 -2.95 11.17 2.78
CA SER A 562 -3.33 12.11 3.84
C SER A 562 -2.98 11.56 5.24
N ARG A 563 -3.28 10.28 5.49
CA ARG A 563 -3.04 9.59 6.76
C ARG A 563 -1.56 9.28 7.01
N VAL A 564 -0.79 8.90 5.98
CA VAL A 564 0.64 8.58 6.15
C VAL A 564 1.47 9.84 6.39
N TYR A 565 1.14 10.94 5.70
CA TYR A 565 1.89 12.20 5.77
C TYR A 565 1.26 13.26 6.68
N SER A 566 0.23 12.91 7.46
CA SER A 566 -0.54 13.83 8.33
C SER A 566 -1.05 15.09 7.60
N GLY A 567 -1.37 14.95 6.31
CA GLY A 567 -1.79 16.02 5.42
C GLY A 567 -3.25 15.90 4.99
N THR A 568 -3.62 16.68 3.98
CA THR A 568 -4.96 16.71 3.41
C THR A 568 -4.94 16.45 1.89
N ARG A 569 -6.13 16.26 1.31
CA ARG A 569 -6.30 16.23 -0.15
C ARG A 569 -5.76 17.47 -0.86
N MET A 570 -5.72 18.64 -0.21
CA MET A 570 -5.16 19.85 -0.80
C MET A 570 -3.63 19.74 -0.93
N ASP A 571 -2.97 19.17 0.07
CA ASP A 571 -1.52 18.96 0.07
C ASP A 571 -1.12 17.91 -0.98
N THR A 572 -1.90 16.82 -1.09
CA THR A 572 -1.74 15.83 -2.18
C THR A 572 -1.93 16.47 -3.55
N ALA A 573 -2.98 17.28 -3.75
CA ALA A 573 -3.24 17.97 -5.01
C ALA A 573 -2.16 19.01 -5.37
N TRP A 574 -1.62 19.73 -4.37
CA TRP A 574 -0.49 20.64 -4.55
C TRP A 574 0.79 19.88 -4.91
N ALA A 575 1.10 18.78 -4.21
CA ALA A 575 2.25 17.94 -4.48
C ALA A 575 2.23 17.38 -5.91
N PHE A 576 1.07 16.92 -6.39
CA PHE A 576 0.86 16.55 -7.79
C PHE A 576 1.17 17.71 -8.75
N ARG A 577 0.54 18.88 -8.57
CA ARG A 577 0.76 20.03 -9.46
C ARG A 577 2.22 20.46 -9.50
N ASN A 578 2.87 20.54 -8.35
CA ASN A 578 4.28 20.92 -8.24
C ASN A 578 5.21 19.91 -8.95
N ALA A 579 4.92 18.61 -8.83
CA ALA A 579 5.65 17.55 -9.52
C ALA A 579 5.49 17.62 -11.04
N TYR A 580 4.25 17.78 -11.52
CA TYR A 580 3.95 17.90 -12.95
C TYR A 580 4.47 19.21 -13.55
N GLU A 581 4.45 20.33 -12.82
CA GLU A 581 5.05 21.60 -13.22
C GLU A 581 6.58 21.49 -13.32
N THR A 582 7.23 20.87 -12.33
CA THR A 582 8.68 20.61 -12.38
C THR A 582 9.05 19.78 -13.61
N ALA A 583 8.28 18.74 -13.92
CA ALA A 583 8.47 17.94 -15.13
C ALA A 583 8.16 18.72 -16.42
N ARG A 584 7.16 19.62 -16.42
CA ARG A 584 6.81 20.47 -17.57
C ARG A 584 7.96 21.40 -17.92
N LEU A 585 8.57 22.05 -16.93
CA LEU A 585 9.73 22.93 -17.13
C LEU A 585 10.92 22.16 -17.75
N VAL A 586 11.26 20.98 -17.21
CA VAL A 586 12.31 20.13 -17.79
C VAL A 586 11.97 19.71 -19.23
N LYS A 587 10.71 19.35 -19.51
CA LYS A 587 10.26 19.00 -20.87
C LYS A 587 10.36 20.19 -21.83
N GLU A 588 10.03 21.40 -21.40
CA GLU A 588 10.10 22.61 -22.23
C GLU A 588 11.55 23.03 -22.53
N ASP A 589 12.44 22.93 -21.55
CA ASP A 589 13.88 23.12 -21.77
C ASP A 589 14.44 22.11 -22.79
N GLN A 590 14.03 20.83 -22.70
CA GLN A 590 14.38 19.81 -23.69
C GLN A 590 13.84 20.13 -25.09
N ASP A 591 12.58 20.55 -25.19
CA ASP A 591 11.95 20.84 -26.47
C ASP A 591 12.60 22.08 -27.12
N ALA A 592 12.91 23.13 -26.35
CA ALA A 592 13.62 24.33 -26.81
C ALA A 592 15.10 24.06 -27.18
N TYR A 593 15.77 23.15 -26.48
CA TYR A 593 17.09 22.64 -26.86
C TYR A 593 17.01 21.90 -28.20
N CYS A 594 15.99 21.05 -28.36
CA CYS A 594 15.83 20.23 -29.55
C CYS A 594 15.38 21.01 -30.79
N GLU A 595 14.57 22.05 -30.65
CA GLU A 595 14.25 22.97 -31.75
C GLU A 595 15.53 23.58 -32.35
N LYS A 596 16.42 24.11 -31.50
CA LYS A 596 17.72 24.67 -31.91
C LYS A 596 18.59 23.62 -32.59
N ALA A 597 18.73 22.43 -31.99
CA ALA A 597 19.55 21.36 -32.54
C ALA A 597 19.06 20.87 -33.92
N LEU A 598 17.74 20.71 -34.08
CA LEU A 598 17.11 20.30 -35.34
C LEU A 598 17.18 21.41 -36.41
N ALA A 599 17.17 22.68 -36.02
CA ALA A 599 17.42 23.83 -36.88
C ALA A 599 18.91 24.07 -37.20
N GLY A 600 19.83 23.22 -36.73
CA GLY A 600 21.28 23.36 -36.93
C GLY A 600 21.91 24.55 -36.16
N GLN A 601 21.27 25.02 -35.10
CA GLN A 601 21.73 26.15 -34.29
C GLN A 601 22.64 25.66 -33.14
N TRP A 602 23.88 25.30 -33.49
CA TRP A 602 24.84 24.68 -32.59
C TRP A 602 25.53 25.65 -31.60
N THR A 603 25.64 26.93 -31.95
CA THR A 603 26.36 27.92 -31.14
C THR A 603 25.60 28.23 -29.85
N GLY A 604 26.22 27.96 -28.70
CA GLY A 604 25.61 28.20 -27.39
C GLY A 604 24.53 27.20 -26.99
N LEU A 605 24.45 26.04 -27.67
CA LEU A 605 23.41 25.03 -27.43
C LEU A 605 23.46 24.39 -26.01
N GLY A 606 24.66 24.25 -25.44
CA GLY A 606 24.84 23.72 -24.07
C GLY A 606 24.70 22.19 -23.95
N LYS A 607 24.52 21.70 -22.72
CA LYS A 607 24.17 20.31 -22.43
C LYS A 607 22.66 20.10 -22.62
N PHE A 608 22.26 18.91 -23.06
CA PHE A 608 20.85 18.51 -23.07
C PHE A 608 20.24 18.64 -21.65
N PRO A 609 19.08 19.31 -21.47
CA PRO A 609 18.42 19.42 -20.18
C PRO A 609 17.85 18.08 -19.71
N GLU A 610 18.34 17.58 -18.58
CA GLU A 610 17.93 16.29 -18.02
C GLU A 610 17.93 16.31 -16.50
N SER A 611 17.03 15.53 -15.90
CA SER A 611 17.03 15.25 -14.47
C SER A 611 16.60 13.81 -14.26
N LEU A 612 17.48 13.01 -13.65
CA LEU A 612 17.21 11.61 -13.32
C LEU A 612 16.02 11.46 -12.35
N GLN A 613 15.77 12.47 -11.51
CA GLN A 613 14.62 12.46 -10.60
C GLN A 613 13.29 12.62 -11.34
N TRP A 614 13.27 13.42 -12.41
CA TRP A 614 12.03 13.82 -13.10
C TRP A 614 11.84 13.18 -14.48
N GLU A 615 12.78 12.37 -14.98
CA GLU A 615 12.71 11.78 -16.33
C GLU A 615 11.44 10.96 -16.58
N SER A 616 10.96 10.21 -15.58
CA SER A 616 9.75 9.40 -15.66
C SER A 616 8.48 10.26 -15.70
N MET A 617 8.49 11.43 -15.05
CA MET A 617 7.40 12.42 -15.14
C MET A 617 7.44 13.17 -16.48
N VAL A 618 8.64 13.47 -17.02
CA VAL A 618 8.80 14.02 -18.37
C VAL A 618 8.28 13.03 -19.42
N ASP A 619 8.62 11.74 -19.31
CA ASP A 619 8.08 10.69 -20.18
C ASP A 619 6.54 10.56 -20.02
N THR A 620 5.98 10.83 -18.82
CA THR A 620 4.52 10.91 -18.61
C THR A 620 3.88 12.03 -19.44
N LEU A 621 4.46 13.24 -19.39
CA LEU A 621 4.04 14.38 -20.21
C LEU A 621 4.28 14.20 -21.72
N ARG A 622 5.14 13.25 -22.11
CA ARG A 622 5.35 12.82 -23.51
C ARG A 622 4.44 11.65 -23.92
N GLY A 623 3.52 11.21 -23.06
CA GLY A 623 2.57 10.13 -23.34
C GLY A 623 3.20 8.73 -23.38
N ARG A 624 4.31 8.52 -22.66
CA ARG A 624 5.11 7.27 -22.69
C ARG A 624 4.92 6.35 -21.50
N VAL A 625 4.12 6.82 -20.55
CA VAL A 625 3.90 6.18 -19.24
C VAL A 625 2.43 5.83 -19.11
N LYS A 626 2.16 4.63 -18.64
CA LYS A 626 0.84 4.22 -18.15
C LYS A 626 0.73 4.62 -16.68
N VAL A 627 -0.06 5.66 -16.41
CA VAL A 627 -0.31 6.13 -15.04
C VAL A 627 -1.42 5.29 -14.41
N HIS A 628 -1.10 4.64 -13.30
CA HIS A 628 -1.99 3.81 -12.49
C HIS A 628 -2.30 4.55 -11.20
N ASN A 629 -3.54 5.02 -11.05
CA ASN A 629 -3.88 6.01 -10.05
C ASN A 629 -4.90 5.48 -9.00
N HIS A 630 -4.43 5.21 -7.79
CA HIS A 630 -5.22 4.80 -6.62
C HIS A 630 -6.07 5.98 -6.13
N CYS A 631 -7.38 5.93 -6.37
CA CYS A 631 -8.34 6.95 -5.92
C CYS A 631 -9.70 6.29 -5.68
N TYR A 632 -10.51 6.86 -4.80
CA TYR A 632 -11.77 6.23 -4.37
C TYR A 632 -13.00 7.08 -4.68
N GLU A 633 -13.07 8.28 -4.12
CA GLU A 633 -14.25 9.15 -4.17
C GLU A 633 -14.31 10.04 -5.42
N ALA A 634 -15.51 10.52 -5.77
CA ALA A 634 -15.74 11.42 -6.90
C ALA A 634 -14.93 12.73 -6.81
N VAL A 635 -14.68 13.23 -5.60
CA VAL A 635 -13.81 14.41 -5.37
C VAL A 635 -12.37 14.15 -5.80
N ASP A 636 -11.87 12.96 -5.52
CA ASP A 636 -10.52 12.51 -5.83
C ASP A 636 -10.36 12.23 -7.33
N LEU A 637 -11.33 11.54 -7.92
CA LEU A 637 -11.42 11.35 -9.38
C LEU A 637 -11.47 12.70 -10.11
N SER A 638 -12.26 13.67 -9.61
CA SER A 638 -12.36 15.02 -10.17
C SER A 638 -11.03 15.78 -10.10
N ASN A 639 -10.31 15.69 -8.99
CA ASN A 639 -9.00 16.32 -8.85
C ASN A 639 -8.02 15.83 -9.93
N GLN A 640 -7.99 14.51 -10.18
CA GLN A 640 -7.11 13.90 -11.17
C GLN A 640 -7.58 14.15 -12.61
N VAL A 641 -8.89 14.19 -12.88
CA VAL A 641 -9.43 14.62 -14.18
C VAL A 641 -9.05 16.08 -14.48
N ARG A 642 -9.06 16.97 -13.49
CA ARG A 642 -8.56 18.36 -13.69
C ARG A 642 -7.05 18.37 -13.91
N LEU A 643 -6.27 17.60 -13.15
CA LEU A 643 -4.81 17.50 -13.28
C LEU A 643 -4.38 16.99 -14.68
N THR A 644 -5.04 15.95 -15.21
CA THR A 644 -4.79 15.44 -16.58
C THR A 644 -5.08 16.52 -17.63
N ASN A 645 -6.12 17.33 -17.43
CA ASN A 645 -6.45 18.44 -18.31
C ASN A 645 -5.55 19.67 -18.15
N GLU A 646 -4.97 19.88 -16.96
CA GLU A 646 -4.02 20.95 -16.66
C GLU A 646 -2.68 20.68 -17.36
N PHE A 647 -2.16 19.46 -17.24
CA PHE A 647 -0.82 19.07 -17.73
C PHE A 647 -0.80 18.21 -19.00
N LYS A 648 -1.97 17.85 -19.56
CA LYS A 648 -2.12 17.13 -20.84
C LYS A 648 -1.44 15.75 -20.89
N PHE A 649 -1.64 14.94 -19.85
CA PHE A 649 -1.26 13.52 -19.81
C PHE A 649 -2.49 12.63 -19.59
N SER A 650 -2.39 11.33 -19.88
CA SER A 650 -3.51 10.38 -19.72
C SER A 650 -3.28 9.39 -18.57
N ILE A 651 -4.36 9.03 -17.88
CA ILE A 651 -4.39 7.95 -16.89
C ILE A 651 -4.76 6.65 -17.61
N ALA A 652 -4.03 5.56 -17.32
CA ALA A 652 -4.33 4.25 -17.89
C ALA A 652 -5.50 3.59 -17.16
N ALA A 653 -5.46 3.59 -15.82
CA ALA A 653 -6.59 3.19 -14.98
C ALA A 653 -6.64 3.96 -13.67
N PHE A 654 -7.86 4.25 -13.22
CA PHE A 654 -8.13 4.48 -11.80
C PHE A 654 -8.26 3.13 -11.10
N HIS A 655 -7.68 3.01 -9.92
CA HIS A 655 -7.70 1.78 -9.13
C HIS A 655 -8.55 1.96 -7.88
N HIS A 656 -9.20 0.88 -7.44
CA HIS A 656 -10.23 0.82 -6.39
C HIS A 656 -11.49 1.59 -6.79
N ALA A 657 -11.40 2.92 -6.89
CA ALA A 657 -12.37 3.80 -7.56
C ALA A 657 -13.84 3.53 -7.17
N HIS A 658 -14.10 3.35 -5.87
CA HIS A 658 -15.40 2.91 -5.37
C HIS A 658 -16.56 3.87 -5.60
N GLU A 659 -16.34 5.12 -6.06
CA GLU A 659 -17.42 6.01 -6.53
C GLU A 659 -17.41 6.24 -8.06
N ALA A 660 -16.53 5.57 -8.82
CA ALA A 660 -16.40 5.77 -10.28
C ALA A 660 -17.70 5.54 -11.06
N TYR A 661 -18.49 4.54 -10.65
CA TYR A 661 -19.76 4.20 -11.29
C TYR A 661 -20.85 5.27 -11.10
N LEU A 662 -20.68 6.18 -10.14
CA LEU A 662 -21.57 7.34 -9.92
C LEU A 662 -21.22 8.52 -10.83
N VAL A 663 -20.02 8.53 -11.42
CA VAL A 663 -19.49 9.68 -12.19
C VAL A 663 -18.89 9.31 -13.57
N PRO A 664 -19.57 8.48 -14.39
CA PRO A 664 -19.04 8.06 -15.70
C PRO A 664 -18.72 9.23 -16.63
N ASP A 665 -19.54 10.29 -16.63
CA ASP A 665 -19.32 11.49 -17.45
C ASP A 665 -18.12 12.32 -17.00
N LEU A 666 -17.74 12.26 -15.71
CA LEU A 666 -16.51 12.90 -15.21
C LEU A 666 -15.28 12.13 -15.70
N LEU A 667 -15.32 10.81 -15.70
CA LEU A 667 -14.23 9.96 -16.19
C LEU A 667 -13.99 10.17 -17.68
N LYS A 668 -15.06 10.32 -18.46
CA LYS A 668 -15.03 10.66 -19.90
C LYS A 668 -14.46 12.06 -20.19
N GLN A 669 -14.30 12.93 -19.19
CA GLN A 669 -13.64 14.24 -19.32
C GLN A 669 -12.12 14.21 -19.09
N ALA A 670 -11.52 13.07 -18.71
CA ALA A 670 -10.07 12.95 -18.56
C ALA A 670 -9.34 13.24 -19.89
N TYR A 671 -8.12 13.79 -19.82
CA TYR A 671 -7.39 14.10 -21.04
C TYR A 671 -6.93 12.84 -21.80
N GLY A 672 -7.22 12.80 -23.10
CA GLY A 672 -6.83 11.73 -24.02
C GLY A 672 -7.93 10.69 -24.19
N LYS A 673 -7.84 9.56 -23.49
CA LYS A 673 -8.87 8.50 -23.48
C LYS A 673 -9.50 8.39 -22.09
N THR A 674 -10.76 7.95 -22.03
CA THR A 674 -11.41 7.54 -20.79
C THR A 674 -10.55 6.49 -20.08
N PRO A 675 -10.14 6.70 -18.82
CA PRO A 675 -9.37 5.73 -18.07
C PRO A 675 -10.21 4.50 -17.74
N ALA A 676 -9.60 3.32 -17.75
CA ALA A 676 -10.23 2.10 -17.25
C ALA A 676 -10.39 2.15 -15.72
N ILE A 677 -11.25 1.29 -15.19
CA ILE A 677 -11.51 1.16 -13.76
C ILE A 677 -11.08 -0.23 -13.28
N ALA A 678 -10.03 -0.28 -12.45
CA ALA A 678 -9.51 -1.48 -11.83
C ALA A 678 -10.07 -1.62 -10.40
N ILE A 679 -11.14 -2.40 -10.25
CA ILE A 679 -12.00 -2.46 -9.05
C ILE A 679 -12.08 -3.88 -8.49
N PHE A 680 -12.46 -4.00 -7.22
CA PHE A 680 -12.86 -5.27 -6.62
C PHE A 680 -14.32 -5.57 -6.97
N ALA A 681 -14.66 -6.85 -7.16
CA ALA A 681 -16.05 -7.25 -7.35
C ALA A 681 -16.87 -7.08 -6.07
N THR A 682 -16.26 -7.34 -4.91
CA THR A 682 -16.99 -7.38 -3.62
C THR A 682 -16.31 -6.70 -2.44
N SER A 683 -14.98 -6.65 -2.35
CA SER A 683 -14.30 -5.89 -1.27
C SER A 683 -14.64 -4.40 -1.38
N GLY A 684 -15.02 -3.80 -0.25
CA GLY A 684 -15.50 -2.42 -0.14
C GLY A 684 -15.90 -2.09 1.31
N ARG A 685 -16.31 -0.83 1.58
CA ARG A 685 -16.76 -0.32 2.89
C ARG A 685 -15.77 -0.36 4.06
N TYR A 686 -14.58 -0.91 3.87
CA TYR A 686 -13.53 -1.00 4.88
C TYR A 686 -12.87 0.35 5.25
N LYS A 687 -12.91 1.34 4.36
CA LYS A 687 -12.50 2.75 4.58
C LYS A 687 -13.68 3.70 4.39
N ARG A 688 -13.60 4.93 4.94
CA ARG A 688 -14.63 5.96 4.72
C ARG A 688 -14.74 6.31 3.23
N GLU A 689 -13.63 6.44 2.53
CA GLU A 689 -13.61 6.61 1.06
C GLU A 689 -14.07 5.37 0.27
N ALA A 690 -14.11 4.18 0.89
CA ALA A 690 -14.63 2.95 0.30
C ALA A 690 -16.13 2.71 0.60
N PHE A 691 -16.78 3.58 1.36
CA PHE A 691 -18.12 3.33 1.93
C PHE A 691 -19.25 3.22 0.90
N ARG A 692 -19.10 3.87 -0.27
CA ARG A 692 -20.03 3.77 -1.41
C ARG A 692 -19.68 2.68 -2.42
N GLY A 693 -18.70 1.83 -2.12
CA GLY A 693 -18.42 0.65 -2.96
C GLY A 693 -19.66 -0.22 -3.11
N SER A 694 -19.93 -0.67 -4.34
CA SER A 694 -21.07 -1.51 -4.70
C SER A 694 -20.66 -2.65 -5.61
N GLU A 695 -21.33 -3.79 -5.42
CA GLU A 695 -21.19 -5.05 -6.12
C GLU A 695 -21.59 -4.93 -7.60
N TYR A 696 -22.55 -4.04 -7.89
CA TYR A 696 -23.05 -3.75 -9.24
C TYR A 696 -22.18 -2.73 -9.99
N ALA A 697 -21.14 -2.17 -9.36
CA ALA A 697 -20.32 -1.12 -9.97
C ALA A 697 -19.68 -1.55 -11.29
N ALA A 698 -19.21 -2.80 -11.38
CA ALA A 698 -18.63 -3.37 -12.59
C ALA A 698 -19.63 -3.39 -13.77
N ARG A 699 -20.88 -3.77 -13.50
CA ARG A 699 -21.97 -3.73 -14.49
C ARG A 699 -22.26 -2.28 -14.92
N ILE A 700 -22.49 -1.38 -13.96
CA ILE A 700 -22.84 0.03 -14.22
C ILE A 700 -21.76 0.73 -15.06
N LEU A 701 -20.48 0.44 -14.81
CA LEU A 701 -19.36 0.98 -15.59
C LEU A 701 -19.33 0.43 -17.02
N ALA A 702 -19.54 -0.88 -17.19
CA ALA A 702 -19.61 -1.51 -18.51
C ALA A 702 -20.80 -1.00 -19.34
N ASP A 703 -21.97 -0.85 -18.72
CA ASP A 703 -23.19 -0.25 -19.31
C ASP A 703 -23.00 1.23 -19.72
N ASN A 704 -21.91 1.87 -19.26
CA ASN A 704 -21.52 3.24 -19.59
C ASN A 704 -20.32 3.33 -20.57
N ASP A 705 -19.96 2.24 -21.25
CA ASP A 705 -18.80 2.13 -22.15
C ASP A 705 -17.44 2.37 -21.45
N ILE A 706 -17.32 2.04 -20.16
CA ILE A 706 -16.06 2.16 -19.40
C ILE A 706 -15.43 0.78 -19.21
N GLU A 707 -14.17 0.64 -19.62
CA GLU A 707 -13.41 -0.61 -19.48
C GLU A 707 -13.20 -0.97 -18.01
N VAL A 708 -13.64 -2.17 -17.60
CA VAL A 708 -13.49 -2.69 -16.23
C VAL A 708 -12.39 -3.75 -16.19
N VAL A 709 -11.58 -3.67 -15.14
CA VAL A 709 -10.53 -4.65 -14.79
C VAL A 709 -10.79 -5.15 -13.38
N MET A 710 -10.77 -6.47 -13.19
CA MET A 710 -10.70 -7.06 -11.85
C MET A 710 -9.22 -7.21 -11.48
N LYS A 711 -8.86 -6.94 -10.23
CA LYS A 711 -7.47 -6.97 -9.75
C LYS A 711 -7.36 -7.58 -8.37
N SER A 712 -6.19 -8.12 -8.03
CA SER A 712 -6.02 -8.79 -6.74
C SER A 712 -5.57 -7.84 -5.63
N ASP A 713 -4.82 -6.78 -5.96
CA ASP A 713 -4.26 -5.87 -4.96
C ASP A 713 -3.35 -6.61 -3.97
N HIS A 714 -2.68 -7.68 -4.44
CA HIS A 714 -1.96 -8.62 -3.60
C HIS A 714 -1.05 -7.90 -2.59
N PRO A 715 -1.09 -8.22 -1.28
CA PRO A 715 -1.78 -9.35 -0.65
C PRO A 715 -3.22 -9.09 -0.16
N VAL A 716 -3.84 -7.94 -0.44
CA VAL A 716 -5.20 -7.61 0.06
C VAL A 716 -6.22 -8.67 -0.34
N LEU A 717 -6.20 -9.12 -1.60
CA LEU A 717 -6.77 -10.41 -1.99
C LEU A 717 -5.66 -11.37 -2.40
N ASN A 718 -5.86 -12.66 -2.06
CA ASN A 718 -5.01 -13.74 -2.53
C ASN A 718 -5.12 -13.86 -4.06
N SER A 719 -4.03 -13.52 -4.76
CA SER A 719 -3.90 -13.45 -6.23
C SER A 719 -4.20 -14.76 -6.93
N ARG A 720 -3.99 -15.90 -6.25
CA ARG A 720 -4.42 -17.24 -6.70
C ARG A 720 -5.91 -17.30 -7.03
N HIS A 721 -6.72 -16.46 -6.42
CA HIS A 721 -8.16 -16.43 -6.60
C HIS A 721 -8.64 -15.21 -7.40
N LEU A 722 -7.78 -14.55 -8.18
CA LEU A 722 -8.17 -13.41 -9.02
C LEU A 722 -9.31 -13.75 -9.99
N ILE A 723 -9.38 -14.98 -10.50
CA ILE A 723 -10.52 -15.43 -11.33
C ILE A 723 -11.86 -15.38 -10.57
N PHE A 724 -11.87 -15.50 -9.24
CA PHE A 724 -13.09 -15.39 -8.41
C PHE A 724 -13.64 -13.95 -8.38
N GLU A 725 -12.81 -12.92 -8.56
CA GLU A 725 -13.32 -11.55 -8.74
C GLU A 725 -14.12 -11.45 -10.05
N ALA A 726 -13.66 -12.06 -11.14
CA ALA A 726 -14.44 -12.15 -12.38
C ALA A 726 -15.73 -12.99 -12.21
N GLN A 727 -15.68 -14.08 -11.45
CA GLN A 727 -16.86 -14.91 -11.12
C GLN A 727 -17.93 -14.12 -10.35
N GLN A 728 -17.51 -13.35 -9.34
CA GLN A 728 -18.41 -12.49 -8.56
C GLN A 728 -18.93 -11.30 -9.37
N ALA A 729 -18.09 -10.64 -10.18
CA ALA A 729 -18.52 -9.56 -11.05
C ALA A 729 -19.58 -10.05 -12.06
N HIS A 730 -19.40 -11.27 -12.60
CA HIS A 730 -20.41 -11.90 -13.45
C HIS A 730 -21.70 -12.20 -12.68
N HIS A 731 -21.61 -12.77 -11.48
CA HIS A 731 -22.75 -13.00 -10.60
C HIS A 731 -23.58 -11.74 -10.36
N PHE A 732 -22.94 -10.58 -10.14
CA PHE A 732 -23.60 -9.27 -9.98
C PHE A 732 -23.90 -8.54 -11.30
N GLY A 733 -23.88 -9.26 -12.44
CA GLY A 733 -24.47 -8.83 -13.70
C GLY A 733 -23.51 -8.26 -14.75
N LEU A 734 -22.18 -8.34 -14.57
CA LEU A 734 -21.24 -8.08 -15.67
C LEU A 734 -21.36 -9.21 -16.72
N ALA A 735 -21.37 -8.88 -18.01
CA ALA A 735 -21.46 -9.88 -19.07
C ALA A 735 -20.27 -10.87 -19.05
N ALA A 736 -20.52 -12.16 -19.31
CA ALA A 736 -19.52 -13.23 -19.14
C ALA A 736 -18.22 -13.01 -19.94
N ASN A 737 -18.34 -12.54 -21.19
CA ASN A 737 -17.19 -12.19 -22.03
C ASN A 737 -16.35 -11.05 -21.43
N LEU A 738 -17.02 -10.03 -20.85
CA LEU A 738 -16.36 -8.90 -20.21
C LEU A 738 -15.73 -9.31 -18.87
N ALA A 739 -16.37 -10.21 -18.12
CA ALA A 739 -15.81 -10.77 -16.88
C ALA A 739 -14.50 -11.52 -17.15
N LEU A 740 -14.45 -12.40 -18.15
CA LEU A 740 -13.20 -13.07 -18.56
C LEU A 740 -12.16 -12.08 -19.11
N ALA A 741 -12.59 -11.12 -19.94
CA ALA A 741 -11.70 -10.08 -20.48
C ALA A 741 -11.09 -9.19 -19.38
N SER A 742 -11.83 -8.92 -18.29
CA SER A 742 -11.40 -8.06 -17.17
C SER A 742 -10.16 -8.56 -16.42
N VAL A 743 -9.81 -9.85 -16.58
CA VAL A 743 -8.62 -10.50 -16.00
C VAL A 743 -7.63 -11.03 -17.04
N THR A 744 -7.82 -10.72 -18.33
CA THR A 744 -6.97 -11.21 -19.44
C THR A 744 -6.65 -10.11 -20.46
N SER A 745 -7.50 -9.90 -21.47
CA SER A 745 -7.25 -9.01 -22.60
C SER A 745 -7.35 -7.53 -22.24
N THR A 746 -8.28 -7.16 -21.34
CA THR A 746 -8.46 -5.77 -20.90
C THR A 746 -7.24 -5.27 -20.12
N PRO A 747 -6.78 -5.90 -19.02
CA PRO A 747 -5.60 -5.43 -18.29
C PRO A 747 -4.34 -5.39 -19.18
N ALA A 748 -4.15 -6.36 -20.08
CA ALA A 748 -3.07 -6.35 -21.06
C ALA A 748 -3.09 -5.09 -21.96
N ARG A 749 -4.25 -4.72 -22.51
CA ARG A 749 -4.45 -3.50 -23.31
C ARG A 749 -4.21 -2.23 -22.50
N ILE A 750 -4.71 -2.19 -21.27
CA ILE A 750 -4.57 -1.01 -20.40
C ILE A 750 -3.09 -0.73 -20.07
N MET A 751 -2.29 -1.75 -19.73
CA MET A 751 -0.84 -1.56 -19.51
C MET A 751 0.00 -1.47 -20.81
N GLY A 752 -0.60 -1.67 -21.99
CA GLY A 752 0.06 -1.54 -23.30
C GLY A 752 0.90 -2.76 -23.70
N MET A 753 0.48 -3.94 -23.28
CA MET A 753 1.14 -5.24 -23.52
C MET A 753 0.26 -6.20 -24.35
N ASP A 754 -0.80 -5.69 -24.99
CA ASP A 754 -1.74 -6.46 -25.81
C ASP A 754 -1.20 -6.89 -27.18
N HIS A 755 0.06 -6.54 -27.50
CA HIS A 755 0.86 -7.16 -28.56
C HIS A 755 1.49 -8.50 -28.15
N ARG A 756 1.57 -8.79 -26.84
CA ARG A 756 2.25 -9.97 -26.28
C ARG A 756 1.30 -10.99 -25.65
N ILE A 757 0.34 -10.52 -24.85
CA ILE A 757 -0.40 -11.36 -23.88
C ILE A 757 -1.90 -11.02 -23.84
N GLY A 758 -2.65 -11.76 -23.01
CA GLY A 758 -4.08 -11.55 -22.76
C GLY A 758 -5.00 -12.12 -23.84
N ARG A 759 -4.46 -12.71 -24.91
CA ARG A 759 -5.20 -13.39 -25.99
C ARG A 759 -4.42 -14.60 -26.50
N LEU A 760 -5.12 -15.62 -27.00
CA LEU A 760 -4.55 -16.79 -27.66
C LEU A 760 -4.55 -16.58 -29.18
N ILE A 761 -3.52 -15.89 -29.67
CA ILE A 761 -3.36 -15.53 -31.10
C ILE A 761 -1.96 -15.95 -31.55
N GLU A 762 -1.81 -16.31 -32.83
CA GLU A 762 -0.52 -16.68 -33.42
C GLU A 762 0.51 -15.54 -33.28
N GLY A 763 1.72 -15.87 -32.85
CA GLY A 763 2.78 -14.91 -32.55
C GLY A 763 2.66 -14.22 -31.17
N TYR A 764 1.71 -14.58 -30.31
CA TYR A 764 1.67 -14.10 -28.92
C TYR A 764 2.57 -14.95 -28.02
N ASP A 765 2.95 -14.44 -26.85
CA ASP A 765 3.70 -15.23 -25.88
C ASP A 765 2.87 -16.45 -25.45
N ALA A 766 3.54 -17.60 -25.23
CA ALA A 766 2.89 -18.88 -24.91
C ALA A 766 2.42 -18.98 -23.44
N ASP A 767 1.52 -18.07 -23.06
CA ASP A 767 0.87 -18.00 -21.75
C ASP A 767 -0.55 -18.57 -21.83
N VAL A 768 -0.74 -19.79 -21.31
CA VAL A 768 -1.96 -20.58 -21.53
C VAL A 768 -2.39 -21.30 -20.25
N VAL A 769 -3.68 -21.25 -19.93
CA VAL A 769 -4.26 -21.97 -18.78
C VAL A 769 -5.25 -23.02 -19.30
N ILE A 770 -5.07 -24.28 -18.89
CA ILE A 770 -6.04 -25.36 -19.08
C ILE A 770 -6.84 -25.51 -17.80
N TRP A 771 -8.16 -25.52 -17.86
CA TRP A 771 -9.04 -25.51 -16.69
C TRP A 771 -9.75 -26.85 -16.44
N ASP A 772 -10.19 -27.09 -15.21
CA ASP A 772 -11.01 -28.26 -14.86
C ASP A 772 -12.50 -28.08 -15.12
N SER A 773 -12.96 -26.84 -15.14
CA SER A 773 -14.32 -26.37 -15.43
C SER A 773 -14.29 -25.09 -16.29
N HIS A 774 -15.43 -24.53 -16.70
CA HIS A 774 -15.47 -23.21 -17.32
C HIS A 774 -14.84 -22.17 -16.36
N PRO A 775 -14.03 -21.19 -16.79
CA PRO A 775 -13.28 -20.37 -15.85
C PRO A 775 -14.15 -19.44 -14.98
N LEU A 776 -15.39 -19.16 -15.39
CA LEU A 776 -16.38 -18.46 -14.55
C LEU A 776 -17.17 -19.40 -13.60
N ALA A 777 -17.01 -20.72 -13.68
CA ALA A 777 -17.67 -21.63 -12.75
C ALA A 777 -17.01 -21.54 -11.36
N LEU A 778 -17.83 -21.58 -10.30
CA LEU A 778 -17.34 -21.48 -8.92
C LEU A 778 -16.28 -22.54 -8.64
N GLY A 779 -15.14 -22.10 -8.13
CA GLY A 779 -14.02 -22.97 -7.80
C GLY A 779 -13.21 -23.51 -8.97
N ALA A 780 -13.37 -22.98 -10.19
CA ALA A 780 -12.55 -23.37 -11.35
C ALA A 780 -11.05 -23.35 -11.04
N ALA A 781 -10.37 -24.48 -11.32
CA ALA A 781 -8.97 -24.70 -10.99
C ALA A 781 -8.15 -25.06 -12.25
N PRO A 782 -6.93 -24.53 -12.41
CA PRO A 782 -6.04 -24.91 -13.50
C PRO A 782 -5.58 -26.38 -13.43
N LYS A 783 -5.84 -27.15 -14.49
CA LYS A 783 -5.17 -28.43 -14.78
C LYS A 783 -3.70 -28.24 -15.16
N GLN A 784 -3.36 -27.13 -15.82
CA GLN A 784 -1.99 -26.76 -16.16
C GLN A 784 -1.93 -25.27 -16.46
N VAL A 785 -0.77 -24.66 -16.18
CA VAL A 785 -0.45 -23.28 -16.57
C VAL A 785 0.88 -23.29 -17.31
N PHE A 786 0.88 -22.74 -18.52
CA PHE A 786 2.08 -22.48 -19.30
C PHE A 786 2.43 -21.00 -19.21
N VAL A 787 3.71 -20.68 -19.04
CA VAL A 787 4.25 -19.32 -19.08
C VAL A 787 5.49 -19.34 -19.96
N ASP A 788 5.57 -18.46 -20.95
CA ASP A 788 6.61 -18.51 -22.00
C ASP A 788 6.74 -19.93 -22.65
N GLY A 789 5.64 -20.71 -22.68
CA GLY A 789 5.58 -22.09 -23.20
C GLY A 789 6.01 -23.20 -22.23
N ILE A 790 6.39 -22.85 -21.00
CA ILE A 790 6.89 -23.80 -19.99
C ILE A 790 5.78 -24.14 -19.00
N ALA A 791 5.48 -25.43 -18.81
CA ALA A 791 4.53 -25.91 -17.81
C ALA A 791 4.99 -25.57 -16.38
N GLN A 792 4.07 -25.06 -15.55
CA GLN A 792 4.37 -24.59 -14.20
C GLN A 792 3.85 -25.50 -13.08
N ILE A 793 2.81 -26.30 -13.34
CA ILE A 793 2.24 -27.23 -12.35
C ILE A 793 2.80 -28.61 -12.63
N SER A 794 3.68 -29.12 -11.75
CA SER A 794 4.32 -30.42 -11.91
C SER A 794 3.37 -31.60 -11.71
N GLU A 795 2.52 -31.51 -10.69
CA GLU A 795 1.58 -32.56 -10.28
C GLU A 795 0.20 -31.92 -10.03
N PRO A 796 -0.60 -31.69 -11.09
CA PRO A 796 -1.88 -31.03 -10.96
C PRO A 796 -2.93 -31.97 -10.34
N HIS A 797 -3.54 -31.52 -9.25
CA HIS A 797 -4.73 -32.15 -8.68
C HIS A 797 -5.99 -31.42 -9.13
N VAL A 798 -7.07 -32.14 -9.42
CA VAL A 798 -8.38 -31.53 -9.73
C VAL A 798 -9.49 -32.33 -9.08
N SER A 799 -10.54 -31.63 -8.64
CA SER A 799 -11.70 -32.25 -8.01
C SER A 799 -12.75 -32.66 -9.03
N ALA A 800 -13.46 -33.75 -8.75
CA ALA A 800 -14.56 -34.22 -9.59
C ALA A 800 -15.78 -33.28 -9.44
N LYS A 801 -15.96 -32.38 -10.40
CA LYS A 801 -17.05 -31.39 -10.42
C LYS A 801 -18.25 -31.83 -11.28
N PRO A 802 -19.48 -31.35 -11.00
CA PRO A 802 -20.66 -31.61 -11.82
C PRO A 802 -20.49 -31.16 -13.28
N LYS A 803 -21.13 -31.85 -14.23
CA LYS A 803 -21.03 -31.50 -15.66
C LYS A 803 -21.46 -30.05 -15.98
N SER A 804 -22.45 -29.51 -15.27
CA SER A 804 -22.90 -28.12 -15.41
C SER A 804 -21.80 -27.07 -15.16
N THR A 805 -20.73 -27.43 -14.46
CA THR A 805 -19.55 -26.54 -14.32
C THR A 805 -18.76 -26.39 -15.62
N GLN A 806 -19.03 -27.17 -16.66
CA GLN A 806 -18.44 -26.97 -17.99
C GLN A 806 -19.22 -25.95 -18.82
N ASP A 807 -20.43 -25.57 -18.41
CA ASP A 807 -21.23 -24.55 -19.09
C ASP A 807 -20.88 -23.15 -18.57
N VAL A 808 -21.23 -22.11 -19.32
CA VAL A 808 -21.15 -20.73 -18.82
C VAL A 808 -22.24 -20.57 -17.75
N PRO A 809 -21.91 -20.25 -16.49
CA PRO A 809 -22.92 -20.10 -15.44
C PRO A 809 -23.85 -18.93 -15.77
N SER A 810 -25.10 -19.03 -15.32
CA SER A 810 -26.08 -17.94 -15.42
C SER A 810 -25.92 -16.92 -14.28
N ALA A 811 -26.15 -15.64 -14.59
CA ALA A 811 -26.20 -14.57 -13.60
C ALA A 811 -27.64 -14.30 -13.18
N PRO A 812 -27.96 -14.17 -11.87
CA PRO A 812 -29.29 -13.75 -11.42
C PRO A 812 -29.66 -12.34 -11.94
N ASN A 813 -30.96 -12.05 -11.99
CA ASN A 813 -31.41 -10.69 -12.29
C ASN A 813 -31.16 -9.75 -11.08
N TRP A 814 -30.42 -8.68 -11.35
CA TRP A 814 -30.06 -7.61 -10.41
C TRP A 814 -30.48 -6.21 -10.88
N ASP A 815 -31.46 -6.11 -11.79
CA ASP A 815 -31.86 -4.85 -12.43
C ASP A 815 -32.43 -3.84 -11.41
N LYS A 816 -33.24 -4.33 -10.44
CA LYS A 816 -33.78 -3.53 -9.32
C LYS A 816 -32.64 -2.94 -8.49
N GLU A 817 -31.72 -3.79 -8.02
CA GLU A 817 -30.64 -3.38 -7.13
C GLU A 817 -29.62 -2.50 -7.84
N THR A 818 -29.36 -2.73 -9.13
CA THR A 818 -28.51 -1.88 -9.97
C THR A 818 -29.10 -0.47 -10.09
N ALA A 819 -30.41 -0.37 -10.36
CA ALA A 819 -31.12 0.91 -10.46
C ALA A 819 -31.21 1.63 -9.10
N GLU A 820 -31.45 0.89 -8.01
CA GLU A 820 -31.45 1.43 -6.64
C GLU A 820 -30.07 1.95 -6.22
N THR A 821 -28.99 1.22 -6.54
CA THR A 821 -27.61 1.65 -6.29
C THR A 821 -27.29 3.00 -6.93
N ILE A 822 -27.73 3.26 -8.17
CA ILE A 822 -27.58 4.57 -8.80
C ILE A 822 -28.47 5.62 -8.12
N LYS A 823 -29.76 5.30 -7.92
CA LYS A 823 -30.78 6.18 -7.33
C LYS A 823 -30.39 6.71 -5.94
N TYR A 824 -29.68 5.91 -5.15
CA TYR A 824 -29.28 6.21 -3.77
C TYR A 824 -27.78 6.46 -3.62
N GLU A 825 -27.06 6.78 -4.71
CA GLU A 825 -25.63 7.13 -4.70
C GLU A 825 -24.77 6.09 -3.93
N GLY A 826 -24.96 4.81 -4.23
CA GLY A 826 -24.24 3.70 -3.56
C GLY A 826 -24.71 3.35 -2.16
N LEU A 827 -25.70 4.07 -1.62
CA LEU A 827 -26.27 3.86 -0.30
C LEU A 827 -27.77 3.49 -0.35
N PRO A 828 -28.21 2.47 -1.13
CA PRO A 828 -29.60 2.03 -1.11
C PRO A 828 -30.04 1.62 0.30
N PRO A 829 -31.36 1.73 0.60
CA PRO A 829 -31.94 1.23 1.84
C PRO A 829 -31.79 -0.30 1.88
N LEU A 830 -31.16 -0.78 2.94
CA LEU A 830 -30.84 -2.20 3.14
C LEU A 830 -31.65 -2.84 4.27
N GLU A 831 -32.44 -2.04 4.98
CA GLU A 831 -33.26 -2.41 6.11
C GLU A 831 -34.15 -3.63 5.78
N PRO A 832 -34.17 -4.65 6.65
CA PRO A 832 -35.20 -5.69 6.69
C PRO A 832 -36.58 -5.06 6.97
N GLY A 833 -37.66 -5.73 6.60
CA GLY A 833 -39.01 -5.27 6.99
C GLY A 833 -39.80 -4.50 5.94
N ILE A 834 -39.26 -4.32 4.73
CA ILE A 834 -39.92 -3.56 3.66
C ILE A 834 -41.11 -4.35 3.09
N ASP A 835 -40.88 -5.62 2.72
CA ASP A 835 -41.87 -6.52 2.12
C ASP A 835 -42.09 -7.76 3.01
N VAL A 836 -42.53 -7.55 4.26
CA VAL A 836 -42.79 -8.62 5.23
C VAL A 836 -44.21 -9.15 5.18
N VAL A 837 -44.35 -10.45 4.91
CA VAL A 837 -45.60 -11.20 5.00
C VAL A 837 -45.69 -11.93 6.33
N LYS A 838 -46.77 -11.73 7.07
CA LYS A 838 -47.01 -12.39 8.37
C LYS A 838 -47.93 -13.61 8.31
N ASP A 839 -48.87 -13.61 7.36
CA ASP A 839 -49.87 -14.67 7.25
C ASP A 839 -49.28 -15.93 6.61
N ALA A 840 -49.25 -16.01 5.26
CA ALA A 840 -48.73 -17.18 4.54
C ALA A 840 -48.06 -16.82 3.20
N VAL A 841 -47.03 -17.59 2.83
CA VAL A 841 -46.29 -17.50 1.57
C VAL A 841 -46.14 -18.89 0.96
N LEU A 842 -46.39 -18.98 -0.35
CA LEU A 842 -46.24 -20.20 -1.13
C LEU A 842 -44.97 -20.13 -1.99
N PHE A 843 -43.97 -20.94 -1.65
CA PHE A 843 -42.81 -21.15 -2.51
C PHE A 843 -43.12 -22.24 -3.53
N THR A 844 -42.83 -22.01 -4.81
CA THR A 844 -43.05 -22.98 -5.89
C THR A 844 -41.77 -23.31 -6.63
N ASN A 845 -41.75 -24.46 -7.31
CA ASN A 845 -40.58 -24.99 -8.01
C ASN A 845 -39.36 -25.17 -7.09
N VAL A 846 -39.60 -25.67 -5.87
CA VAL A 846 -38.56 -25.86 -4.85
C VAL A 846 -37.75 -27.12 -5.17
N GLY A 847 -36.47 -26.98 -5.49
CA GLY A 847 -35.58 -28.10 -5.82
C GLY A 847 -35.22 -28.96 -4.61
N SER A 848 -34.96 -28.35 -3.44
CA SER A 848 -34.70 -29.09 -2.20
C SER A 848 -34.97 -28.29 -0.93
N VAL A 849 -35.22 -29.01 0.19
CA VAL A 849 -35.38 -28.44 1.52
C VAL A 849 -34.46 -29.13 2.52
N PHE A 850 -33.67 -28.35 3.24
CA PHE A 850 -32.82 -28.78 4.34
C PHE A 850 -33.35 -28.23 5.66
N LEU A 851 -33.36 -29.07 6.70
CA LEU A 851 -33.76 -28.66 8.06
C LEU A 851 -32.77 -29.20 9.09
N LYS A 852 -32.58 -28.45 10.16
CA LYS A 852 -31.92 -28.90 11.38
C LYS A 852 -32.82 -29.90 12.11
N ASN A 853 -32.25 -31.01 12.57
CA ASN A 853 -32.91 -32.01 13.40
C ASN A 853 -33.01 -31.52 14.86
N SER A 854 -34.14 -31.79 15.51
CA SER A 854 -34.46 -31.28 16.84
C SER A 854 -33.67 -31.91 17.99
N GLU A 855 -33.22 -33.14 17.84
CA GLU A 855 -32.57 -33.93 18.89
C GLU A 855 -31.04 -33.93 18.72
N THR A 856 -30.57 -34.03 17.48
CA THR A 856 -29.13 -34.13 17.17
C THR A 856 -28.49 -32.80 16.78
N GLY A 857 -29.29 -31.81 16.39
CA GLY A 857 -28.81 -30.54 15.83
C GLY A 857 -28.15 -30.66 14.44
N ALA A 858 -28.09 -31.86 13.87
CA ALA A 858 -27.55 -32.09 12.53
C ALA A 858 -28.51 -31.59 11.44
N ILE A 859 -27.98 -31.10 10.33
CA ILE A 859 -28.79 -30.73 9.15
C ILE A 859 -29.05 -31.98 8.31
N ALA A 860 -30.25 -32.10 7.77
CA ALA A 860 -30.65 -33.16 6.86
C ALA A 860 -31.47 -32.61 5.68
N GLU A 861 -31.34 -33.23 4.51
CA GLU A 861 -32.27 -33.02 3.39
C GLU A 861 -33.59 -33.71 3.73
N VAL A 862 -34.66 -32.95 3.90
CA VAL A 862 -36.00 -33.47 4.23
C VAL A 862 -36.90 -33.58 3.00
N TYR A 863 -36.53 -32.90 1.92
CA TYR A 863 -37.21 -32.95 0.63
C TYR A 863 -36.22 -32.70 -0.51
N SER A 864 -36.38 -33.42 -1.61
CA SER A 864 -35.66 -33.23 -2.87
C SER A 864 -36.63 -33.51 -4.02
N ALA A 865 -36.66 -32.65 -5.04
CA ALA A 865 -37.60 -32.76 -6.15
C ALA A 865 -37.22 -33.90 -7.12
N SER A 866 -38.10 -34.88 -7.27
CA SER A 866 -38.04 -35.84 -8.39
C SER A 866 -38.68 -35.25 -9.65
N GLU A 867 -38.12 -35.52 -10.83
CA GLU A 867 -38.34 -34.87 -12.15
C GLU A 867 -39.79 -34.72 -12.70
N THR A 868 -40.86 -35.03 -11.96
CA THR A 868 -42.23 -35.19 -12.51
C THR A 868 -43.39 -34.61 -11.67
N GLY A 869 -43.15 -33.72 -10.69
CA GLY A 869 -44.22 -33.11 -9.88
C GLY A 869 -44.03 -31.62 -9.59
N GLU A 870 -45.14 -30.89 -9.44
CA GLU A 870 -45.12 -29.53 -8.88
C GLU A 870 -44.62 -29.58 -7.43
N SER A 871 -43.41 -29.06 -7.20
CA SER A 871 -42.82 -28.96 -5.87
C SER A 871 -43.18 -27.61 -5.24
N VAL A 872 -43.86 -27.67 -4.10
CA VAL A 872 -44.25 -26.48 -3.34
C VAL A 872 -43.88 -26.58 -1.86
N VAL A 873 -43.66 -25.44 -1.22
CA VAL A 873 -43.48 -25.31 0.23
C VAL A 873 -44.38 -24.18 0.72
N LEU A 874 -45.32 -24.50 1.60
CA LEU A 874 -46.19 -23.52 2.24
C LEU A 874 -45.62 -23.13 3.60
N VAL A 875 -45.37 -21.82 3.77
CA VAL A 875 -44.94 -21.21 5.03
C VAL A 875 -46.08 -20.39 5.59
N GLN A 876 -46.35 -20.54 6.89
CA GLN A 876 -47.33 -19.74 7.65
C GLN A 876 -46.72 -19.35 9.00
N ASP A 877 -46.96 -18.13 9.47
CA ASP A 877 -46.43 -17.63 10.75
C ASP A 877 -44.89 -17.86 10.89
N GLY A 878 -44.15 -17.72 9.78
CA GLY A 878 -42.70 -17.96 9.71
C GLY A 878 -42.25 -19.43 9.83
N SER A 879 -43.16 -20.39 9.74
CA SER A 879 -42.90 -21.83 9.88
C SER A 879 -43.34 -22.62 8.63
N ILE A 880 -42.57 -23.63 8.21
CA ILE A 880 -43.02 -24.55 7.15
C ILE A 880 -44.20 -25.38 7.68
N VAL A 881 -45.37 -25.26 7.04
CA VAL A 881 -46.57 -26.06 7.34
C VAL A 881 -46.63 -27.30 6.46
N CYS A 882 -46.15 -27.20 5.21
CA CYS A 882 -46.11 -28.32 4.28
C CYS A 882 -44.97 -28.17 3.26
N SER A 883 -44.43 -29.30 2.79
CA SER A 883 -43.53 -29.40 1.63
C SER A 883 -43.92 -30.59 0.74
N GLY A 884 -43.69 -30.49 -0.56
CA GLY A 884 -44.07 -31.51 -1.55
C GLY A 884 -45.26 -31.06 -2.39
N THR A 885 -46.35 -31.83 -2.41
CA THR A 885 -47.54 -31.54 -3.25
C THR A 885 -48.64 -30.73 -2.53
N CYS A 886 -48.64 -30.71 -1.20
CA CYS A 886 -49.45 -29.86 -0.31
C CYS A 886 -50.96 -29.70 -0.60
N VAL A 887 -51.57 -30.67 -1.30
CA VAL A 887 -52.95 -30.60 -1.83
C VAL A 887 -53.98 -30.24 -0.75
N GLU A 888 -53.96 -30.93 0.40
CA GLU A 888 -54.93 -30.69 1.48
C GLU A 888 -54.69 -29.36 2.21
N THR A 889 -53.43 -28.97 2.39
CA THR A 889 -53.05 -27.74 3.09
C THR A 889 -53.37 -26.49 2.25
N LEU A 890 -53.11 -26.55 0.94
CA LEU A 890 -53.45 -25.49 -0.01
C LEU A 890 -54.97 -25.32 -0.17
N ALA A 891 -55.74 -26.40 -0.12
CA ALA A 891 -57.20 -26.34 -0.13
C ALA A 891 -57.80 -25.66 1.13
N ALA A 892 -57.01 -25.54 2.22
CA ALA A 892 -57.38 -24.86 3.46
C ALA A 892 -56.74 -23.47 3.62
N ALA A 893 -55.89 -23.04 2.69
CA ALA A 893 -55.18 -21.78 2.75
C ALA A 893 -56.04 -20.59 2.22
N PRO A 894 -55.65 -19.33 2.52
CA PRO A 894 -56.30 -18.14 1.95
C PRO A 894 -56.36 -18.15 0.42
N ALA A 895 -57.42 -17.56 -0.14
CA ALA A 895 -57.64 -17.55 -1.60
C ALA A 895 -56.63 -16.71 -2.40
N GLU A 896 -55.95 -15.77 -1.75
CA GLU A 896 -54.82 -15.01 -2.30
C GLU A 896 -53.61 -15.24 -1.38
N LEU A 897 -52.58 -15.91 -1.91
CA LEU A 897 -51.29 -16.14 -1.26
C LEU A 897 -50.21 -15.39 -2.05
N MET A 898 -49.22 -14.82 -1.35
CA MET A 898 -48.01 -14.39 -2.04
C MET A 898 -47.26 -15.64 -2.54
N GLN A 899 -47.02 -15.72 -3.84
CA GLN A 899 -46.31 -16.81 -4.47
C GLN A 899 -44.90 -16.37 -4.89
N ILE A 900 -43.89 -17.19 -4.57
CA ILE A 900 -42.50 -16.95 -4.93
C ILE A 900 -41.95 -18.20 -5.64
N ASP A 901 -41.67 -18.08 -6.94
CA ASP A 901 -40.95 -19.12 -7.68
C ASP A 901 -39.48 -19.14 -7.24
N LEU A 902 -38.97 -20.33 -6.93
CA LEU A 902 -37.56 -20.58 -6.58
C LEU A 902 -36.75 -21.15 -7.76
N GLU A 903 -37.32 -21.41 -8.92
CA GLU A 903 -36.59 -21.78 -10.15
C GLU A 903 -35.61 -22.96 -9.95
N GLY A 904 -36.04 -24.00 -9.22
CA GLY A 904 -35.22 -25.15 -8.85
C GLY A 904 -34.26 -24.93 -7.67
N GLY A 905 -34.36 -23.78 -6.99
CA GLY A 905 -33.57 -23.41 -5.81
C GLY A 905 -33.99 -24.12 -4.53
N SER A 906 -33.59 -23.60 -3.37
CA SER A 906 -33.65 -24.36 -2.11
C SER A 906 -34.13 -23.55 -0.91
N ILE A 907 -34.66 -24.24 0.10
CA ILE A 907 -34.88 -23.69 1.44
C ILE A 907 -33.95 -24.41 2.42
N HIS A 908 -33.14 -23.68 3.17
CA HIS A 908 -32.16 -24.26 4.10
C HIS A 908 -32.04 -23.45 5.40
N PRO A 909 -31.42 -23.98 6.48
CA PRO A 909 -31.18 -23.21 7.69
C PRO A 909 -30.33 -21.97 7.41
N ALA A 910 -30.61 -20.88 8.11
CA ALA A 910 -29.82 -19.66 8.02
C ALA A 910 -28.35 -19.90 8.41
N LEU A 911 -27.45 -19.15 7.78
CA LEU A 911 -26.02 -19.19 8.05
C LEU A 911 -25.66 -18.32 9.25
N VAL A 912 -24.53 -18.65 9.89
CA VAL A 912 -23.98 -17.96 11.06
C VAL A 912 -22.56 -17.51 10.74
N SER A 913 -22.25 -16.23 10.96
CA SER A 913 -20.89 -15.71 10.78
C SER A 913 -20.09 -15.71 12.08
N PHE A 914 -18.78 -15.98 11.99
CA PHE A 914 -17.79 -15.79 13.05
C PHE A 914 -16.47 -15.27 12.45
N GLY A 915 -15.60 -14.67 13.26
CA GLY A 915 -14.24 -14.22 12.86
C GLY A 915 -14.17 -12.81 12.28
N SER A 916 -15.26 -12.30 11.72
CA SER A 916 -15.38 -10.90 11.32
C SER A 916 -15.72 -9.98 12.51
N PRO A 917 -15.20 -8.73 12.59
CA PRO A 917 -15.62 -7.72 13.58
C PRO A 917 -17.01 -7.13 13.30
N MET A 918 -17.79 -7.74 12.41
CA MET A 918 -19.18 -7.35 12.11
C MET A 918 -20.02 -7.30 13.39
N GLY A 919 -20.67 -6.16 13.62
CA GLY A 919 -21.39 -5.88 14.87
C GLY A 919 -20.60 -5.12 15.92
N LEU A 920 -19.28 -4.90 15.74
CA LEU A 920 -18.44 -4.04 16.59
C LEU A 920 -17.78 -2.89 15.81
N THR A 921 -17.91 -2.89 14.48
CA THR A 921 -17.51 -1.78 13.61
C THR A 921 -18.53 -1.57 12.47
N HIS A 922 -18.67 -0.32 12.00
CA HIS A 922 -19.35 -0.01 10.73
C HIS A 922 -18.37 0.19 9.57
N ILE A 923 -17.17 0.74 9.82
CA ILE A 923 -16.12 0.99 8.82
C ILE A 923 -14.76 0.66 9.49
N THR A 924 -14.16 -0.47 9.14
CA THR A 924 -13.03 -1.07 9.91
C THR A 924 -11.80 -0.16 10.05
N ALA A 925 -11.49 0.66 9.05
CA ALA A 925 -10.35 1.59 9.08
C ALA A 925 -10.69 2.98 9.66
N GLU A 926 -11.95 3.25 10.04
CA GLU A 926 -12.39 4.51 10.63
C GLU A 926 -12.72 4.29 12.12
N SER A 927 -11.78 4.65 12.99
CA SER A 927 -11.85 4.39 14.43
C SER A 927 -13.06 4.99 15.13
N SER A 928 -13.63 6.10 14.62
CA SER A 928 -14.85 6.69 15.19
C SER A 928 -16.10 5.84 14.96
N THR A 929 -16.00 4.76 14.19
CA THR A 929 -17.10 3.82 13.88
C THR A 929 -16.89 2.43 14.48
N SER A 930 -15.99 2.27 15.45
CA SER A 930 -15.69 1.01 16.14
C SER A 930 -15.85 1.15 17.66
N ASP A 931 -16.15 0.03 18.34
CA ASP A 931 -16.14 -0.10 19.79
C ASP A 931 -14.75 0.07 20.44
N GLY A 932 -13.68 -0.01 19.64
CA GLY A 932 -12.29 0.11 20.07
C GLY A 932 -11.62 -1.25 20.35
N SER A 933 -10.35 -1.23 20.79
CA SER A 933 -9.62 -2.45 21.13
C SER A 933 -9.71 -2.74 22.63
N ALA A 934 -10.02 -3.99 22.98
CA ALA A 934 -9.74 -4.55 24.29
C ALA A 934 -8.24 -4.41 24.62
N LEU A 935 -7.94 -4.19 25.90
CA LEU A 935 -6.59 -3.96 26.41
C LEU A 935 -5.86 -5.28 26.70
N ASP A 936 -4.59 -5.39 26.30
CA ASP A 936 -3.78 -6.57 26.59
C ASP A 936 -3.23 -6.56 28.03
N PRO A 937 -3.60 -7.53 28.90
CA PRO A 937 -3.02 -7.65 30.24
C PRO A 937 -1.55 -8.11 30.25
N LEU A 938 -1.00 -8.65 29.14
CA LEU A 938 0.39 -9.11 29.07
C LEU A 938 1.35 -8.08 28.44
N SER A 939 0.88 -7.16 27.59
CA SER A 939 1.73 -6.22 26.86
C SER A 939 1.48 -4.73 27.17
N GLY A 940 0.53 -4.40 28.04
CA GLY A 940 0.10 -3.03 28.30
C GLY A 940 -0.39 -2.77 29.72
N SER A 941 -0.59 -1.49 30.06
CA SER A 941 -1.13 -1.08 31.36
C SER A 941 -2.66 -1.14 31.35
N VAL A 942 -3.24 -2.17 31.98
CA VAL A 942 -4.70 -2.24 32.22
C VAL A 942 -5.08 -1.37 33.43
N PRO A 943 -6.02 -0.41 33.30
CA PRO A 943 -6.49 0.39 34.42
C PRO A 943 -7.07 -0.46 35.57
N LYS A 944 -6.72 -0.13 36.82
CA LYS A 944 -7.14 -0.86 38.03
C LYS A 944 -8.66 -1.04 38.19
N ILE A 945 -9.47 -0.19 37.56
CA ILE A 945 -10.93 -0.26 37.60
C ILE A 945 -11.48 -1.44 36.78
N ILE A 946 -10.72 -1.97 35.82
CA ILE A 946 -11.09 -3.10 34.96
C ILE A 946 -10.10 -4.28 35.00
N SER A 947 -9.06 -4.24 35.84
CA SER A 947 -8.01 -5.29 35.90
C SER A 947 -8.54 -6.69 36.22
N ASP A 948 -9.66 -6.77 36.93
CA ASP A 948 -10.27 -8.01 37.42
C ASP A 948 -11.56 -8.34 36.63
N THR A 949 -11.78 -7.69 35.48
CA THR A 949 -12.97 -7.79 34.61
C THR A 949 -12.64 -8.40 33.25
N VAL A 950 -13.58 -9.10 32.62
CA VAL A 950 -13.46 -9.58 31.24
C VAL A 950 -14.38 -8.77 30.34
N ILE A 951 -13.82 -8.11 29.32
CA ILE A 951 -14.56 -7.29 28.35
C ILE A 951 -15.58 -8.17 27.59
N LYS A 952 -16.77 -7.63 27.32
CA LYS A 952 -17.84 -8.31 26.58
C LYS A 952 -18.15 -7.59 25.26
N ALA A 953 -18.26 -8.35 24.18
CA ALA A 953 -18.75 -7.83 22.90
C ALA A 953 -20.20 -7.33 23.00
N ALA A 954 -21.03 -7.97 23.82
CA ALA A 954 -22.43 -7.62 24.03
C ALA A 954 -22.63 -6.14 24.42
N ASP A 955 -21.67 -5.53 25.11
CA ASP A 955 -21.74 -4.14 25.56
C ASP A 955 -21.37 -3.12 24.47
N GLY A 956 -20.54 -3.51 23.50
CA GLY A 956 -20.10 -2.70 22.36
C GLY A 956 -20.91 -2.87 21.06
N LEU A 957 -21.95 -3.72 21.04
CA LEU A 957 -22.68 -4.05 19.81
C LEU A 957 -23.26 -2.83 19.08
N LEU A 958 -22.76 -2.61 17.86
CA LEU A 958 -23.22 -1.66 16.87
C LEU A 958 -24.16 -2.36 15.87
N PHE A 959 -25.41 -1.88 15.82
CA PHE A 959 -26.46 -2.42 14.96
C PHE A 959 -26.60 -1.61 13.66
N ALA A 960 -27.46 -2.07 12.75
CA ALA A 960 -27.78 -1.40 11.48
C ALA A 960 -26.58 -1.04 10.59
N SER A 961 -25.47 -1.79 10.66
CA SER A 961 -24.34 -1.60 9.74
C SER A 961 -24.69 -2.13 8.35
N ARG A 962 -24.14 -1.49 7.29
CA ARG A 962 -24.41 -1.89 5.91
C ARG A 962 -23.98 -3.33 5.63
N ASP A 963 -22.82 -3.76 6.14
CA ASP A 963 -22.36 -5.13 5.95
C ASP A 963 -23.20 -6.15 6.75
N ALA A 964 -23.76 -5.81 7.91
CA ALA A 964 -24.70 -6.69 8.62
C ALA A 964 -26.01 -6.88 7.83
N TYR A 965 -26.57 -5.82 7.25
CA TYR A 965 -27.74 -5.93 6.38
C TYR A 965 -27.45 -6.64 5.04
N LEU A 966 -26.28 -6.44 4.44
CA LEU A 966 -25.85 -7.22 3.27
C LEU A 966 -25.64 -8.70 3.59
N ALA A 967 -25.10 -9.03 4.77
CA ALA A 967 -24.97 -10.39 5.26
C ALA A 967 -26.35 -11.04 5.48
N TYR A 968 -27.29 -10.33 6.13
CA TYR A 968 -28.68 -10.76 6.27
C TYR A 968 -29.34 -11.04 4.91
N ARG A 969 -29.23 -10.11 3.96
CA ARG A 969 -29.75 -10.28 2.59
C ARG A 969 -29.06 -11.39 1.78
N ASN A 970 -27.95 -11.94 2.25
CA ASN A 970 -27.27 -13.12 1.68
C ASN A 970 -27.43 -14.39 2.55
N GLY A 971 -28.37 -14.38 3.50
CA GLY A 971 -28.75 -15.57 4.28
C GLY A 971 -27.98 -15.78 5.59
N ILE A 972 -27.13 -14.84 6.00
CA ILE A 972 -26.45 -14.84 7.31
C ILE A 972 -27.33 -14.07 8.30
N THR A 973 -28.24 -14.73 9.02
CA THR A 973 -29.22 -14.04 9.90
C THR A 973 -28.77 -13.83 11.34
N SER A 974 -27.61 -14.37 11.70
CA SER A 974 -26.94 -14.11 12.98
C SER A 974 -25.43 -14.16 12.86
N ALA A 975 -24.75 -13.51 13.80
CA ALA A 975 -23.30 -13.54 13.88
C ALA A 975 -22.83 -13.64 15.33
N ILE A 976 -21.65 -14.23 15.50
CA ILE A 976 -20.96 -14.40 16.77
C ILE A 976 -19.69 -13.58 16.70
N VAL A 977 -19.58 -12.60 17.60
CA VAL A 977 -18.47 -11.63 17.59
C VAL A 977 -17.84 -11.54 18.98
N ALA A 978 -16.51 -11.51 19.01
CA ALA A 978 -15.68 -11.28 20.20
C ALA A 978 -15.17 -9.84 20.19
N PRO A 979 -14.82 -9.24 21.35
CA PRO A 979 -14.24 -7.89 21.37
C PRO A 979 -13.00 -7.81 20.48
N SER A 980 -12.85 -6.70 19.75
CA SER A 980 -11.66 -6.46 18.94
C SER A 980 -10.42 -6.44 19.86
N ALA A 981 -9.44 -7.30 19.63
CA ALA A 981 -8.26 -7.41 20.49
C ALA A 981 -6.96 -7.54 19.68
N ARG A 982 -5.85 -7.07 20.24
CA ARG A 982 -4.49 -7.22 19.68
C ARG A 982 -3.54 -7.96 20.62
N GLY A 983 -4.09 -8.63 21.62
CA GLY A 983 -3.37 -9.11 22.79
C GLY A 983 -3.91 -10.43 23.31
N PHE A 984 -3.36 -10.89 24.43
CA PHE A 984 -3.60 -12.24 24.92
C PHE A 984 -5.07 -12.52 25.32
N LEU A 985 -5.73 -11.62 26.05
CA LEU A 985 -7.11 -11.81 26.50
C LEU A 985 -8.10 -11.11 25.56
N GLY A 986 -8.73 -11.87 24.65
CA GLY A 986 -9.71 -11.34 23.69
C GLY A 986 -11.06 -10.99 24.32
N GLY A 987 -11.49 -11.73 25.34
CA GLY A 987 -12.71 -11.42 26.12
C GLY A 987 -13.91 -12.33 25.81
N LEU A 988 -15.13 -11.85 26.09
CA LEU A 988 -16.37 -12.63 25.99
C LEU A 988 -17.15 -12.27 24.72
N SER A 989 -17.37 -13.28 23.88
CA SER A 989 -18.17 -13.15 22.66
C SER A 989 -19.67 -13.18 22.91
N THR A 990 -20.45 -12.62 22.00
CA THR A 990 -21.92 -12.55 22.02
C THR A 990 -22.51 -13.05 20.70
N VAL A 991 -23.77 -13.48 20.71
CA VAL A 991 -24.53 -13.84 19.51
C VAL A 991 -25.59 -12.77 19.26
N PHE A 992 -25.64 -12.20 18.07
CA PHE A 992 -26.59 -11.13 17.71
C PHE A 992 -27.27 -11.38 16.35
N GLY A 993 -28.45 -10.81 16.15
CA GLY A 993 -29.18 -10.86 14.88
C GLY A 993 -28.71 -9.78 13.91
N THR A 994 -28.29 -10.16 12.70
CA THR A 994 -27.74 -9.24 11.69
C THR A 994 -28.79 -8.28 11.11
N ALA A 995 -30.07 -8.66 11.16
CA ALA A 995 -31.21 -7.82 10.80
C ALA A 995 -31.57 -6.73 11.83
N ALA A 996 -31.05 -6.81 13.06
CA ALA A 996 -31.59 -5.99 14.14
C ALA A 996 -31.21 -4.50 14.00
N PRO A 997 -32.17 -3.56 14.19
CA PRO A 997 -31.90 -2.13 14.07
C PRO A 997 -31.22 -1.53 15.31
N HIS A 998 -31.40 -2.14 16.49
CA HIS A 998 -30.78 -1.70 17.75
C HIS A 998 -30.82 -2.80 18.83
N LYS A 999 -29.97 -2.68 19.86
CA LYS A 999 -29.82 -3.65 20.97
C LYS A 999 -31.12 -4.03 21.69
N LEU A 1000 -32.10 -3.13 21.73
CA LEU A 1000 -33.40 -3.35 22.39
C LEU A 1000 -34.47 -4.02 21.50
N ALA A 1001 -34.15 -4.37 20.25
CA ALA A 1001 -35.12 -5.02 19.36
C ALA A 1001 -35.23 -6.51 19.71
N GLU A 1002 -36.41 -7.10 19.47
CA GLU A 1002 -36.59 -8.53 19.62
C GLU A 1002 -35.65 -9.28 18.65
N GLY A 1003 -34.95 -10.30 19.15
CA GLY A 1003 -33.92 -11.00 18.39
C GLY A 1003 -32.60 -10.24 18.18
N ALA A 1004 -32.41 -9.04 18.75
CA ALA A 1004 -31.17 -8.28 18.61
C ALA A 1004 -29.97 -8.97 19.28
N VAL A 1005 -30.05 -9.25 20.57
CA VAL A 1005 -29.07 -10.06 21.30
C VAL A 1005 -29.68 -11.43 21.54
N LEU A 1006 -29.11 -12.45 20.92
CA LEU A 1006 -29.57 -13.83 20.98
C LEU A 1006 -28.94 -14.56 22.17
N GLN A 1007 -27.70 -14.21 22.53
CA GLN A 1007 -27.02 -14.71 23.72
C GLN A 1007 -25.92 -13.73 24.19
N ASP A 1008 -26.02 -13.27 25.43
CA ASP A 1008 -25.11 -12.28 26.05
C ASP A 1008 -23.65 -12.77 26.10
N VAL A 1009 -23.42 -14.06 26.40
CA VAL A 1009 -22.08 -14.67 26.46
C VAL A 1009 -22.10 -16.04 25.77
N ALA A 1010 -21.34 -16.17 24.68
CA ALA A 1010 -21.15 -17.39 23.90
C ALA A 1010 -19.91 -18.17 24.39
N ALA A 1011 -18.72 -17.63 24.14
CA ALA A 1011 -17.43 -18.22 24.50
C ALA A 1011 -16.42 -17.18 25.03
N LEU A 1012 -15.40 -17.65 25.75
CA LEU A 1012 -14.22 -16.87 26.16
C LEU A 1012 -13.12 -17.00 25.09
N HIS A 1013 -12.54 -15.88 24.70
CA HIS A 1013 -11.51 -15.78 23.65
C HIS A 1013 -10.16 -15.39 24.24
N VAL A 1014 -9.13 -16.08 23.75
CA VAL A 1014 -7.71 -15.87 24.03
C VAL A 1014 -6.93 -15.97 22.72
N THR A 1015 -5.87 -15.21 22.54
CA THR A 1015 -4.98 -15.31 21.38
C THR A 1015 -3.62 -15.84 21.83
N VAL A 1016 -3.09 -16.85 21.14
CA VAL A 1016 -1.72 -17.35 21.34
C VAL A 1016 -0.97 -17.28 20.02
N SER A 1017 -0.18 -16.22 19.84
CA SER A 1017 0.37 -15.82 18.54
C SER A 1017 1.85 -15.48 18.59
N LEU A 1018 2.59 -15.82 17.53
CA LEU A 1018 3.98 -15.42 17.33
C LEU A 1018 4.11 -13.92 17.01
N ASN A 1019 3.03 -13.28 16.56
CA ASN A 1019 3.00 -11.86 16.20
C ASN A 1019 2.85 -10.93 17.43
N SER A 1020 2.76 -11.49 18.65
CA SER A 1020 2.74 -10.74 19.90
C SER A 1020 4.15 -10.28 20.33
N ARG A 1021 4.22 -9.17 21.07
CA ARG A 1021 5.46 -8.76 21.78
C ARG A 1021 5.83 -9.70 22.94
N VAL A 1022 4.90 -10.56 23.35
CA VAL A 1022 5.06 -11.50 24.47
C VAL A 1022 5.31 -12.89 23.89
N GLY A 1023 6.35 -13.59 24.34
CA GLY A 1023 6.68 -14.91 23.81
C GLY A 1023 5.57 -15.95 24.05
N VAL A 1024 5.41 -16.89 23.11
CA VAL A 1024 4.40 -17.98 23.16
C VAL A 1024 4.48 -18.77 24.47
N SER A 1025 5.68 -19.05 24.98
CA SER A 1025 5.88 -19.74 26.26
C SER A 1025 5.26 -18.98 27.45
N THR A 1026 5.37 -17.65 27.46
CA THR A 1026 4.73 -16.78 28.47
C THR A 1026 3.21 -16.73 28.30
N GLN A 1027 2.71 -16.67 27.05
CA GLN A 1027 1.27 -16.71 26.77
C GLN A 1027 0.65 -18.05 27.24
N ILE A 1028 1.29 -19.18 26.95
CA ILE A 1028 0.87 -20.51 27.42
C ILE A 1028 0.98 -20.64 28.95
N ALA A 1029 2.01 -20.06 29.57
CA ALA A 1029 2.15 -20.05 31.03
C ALA A 1029 1.03 -19.24 31.71
N ALA A 1030 0.68 -18.06 31.16
CA ALA A 1030 -0.43 -17.24 31.64
C ALA A 1030 -1.77 -17.99 31.50
N LEU A 1031 -2.02 -18.62 30.35
CA LEU A 1031 -3.23 -19.42 30.12
C LEU A 1031 -3.34 -20.59 31.10
N ARG A 1032 -2.23 -21.29 31.37
CA ARG A 1032 -2.16 -22.37 32.36
C ARG A 1032 -2.51 -21.89 33.77
N GLY A 1033 -1.89 -20.80 34.23
CA GLY A 1033 -2.16 -20.24 35.56
C GLY A 1033 -3.64 -19.90 35.74
N LEU A 1034 -4.22 -19.19 34.75
CA LEU A 1034 -5.64 -18.82 34.74
C LEU A 1034 -6.56 -20.06 34.79
N LEU A 1035 -6.28 -21.10 34.00
CA LEU A 1035 -7.06 -22.34 33.99
C LEU A 1035 -6.88 -23.19 35.28
N PHE A 1036 -5.80 -22.99 36.02
CA PHE A 1036 -5.58 -23.60 37.35
C PHE A 1036 -6.13 -22.74 38.50
N GLY A 1037 -6.82 -21.63 38.20
CA GLY A 1037 -7.49 -20.78 39.17
C GLY A 1037 -6.64 -19.63 39.74
N GLU A 1038 -5.50 -19.33 39.13
CA GLU A 1038 -4.81 -18.06 39.37
C GLU A 1038 -5.61 -16.89 38.75
N GLY A 1039 -5.45 -15.68 39.29
CA GLY A 1039 -6.24 -14.51 38.90
C GLY A 1039 -7.22 -14.03 39.97
N LYS A 1040 -8.04 -13.03 39.63
CA LYS A 1040 -8.99 -12.37 40.55
C LYS A 1040 -10.29 -11.97 39.85
N GLY A 1041 -11.32 -11.74 40.66
CA GLY A 1041 -12.63 -11.28 40.21
C GLY A 1041 -13.21 -12.11 39.07
N GLN A 1042 -13.86 -11.42 38.13
CA GLN A 1042 -14.55 -12.06 37.01
C GLN A 1042 -13.60 -12.83 36.09
N VAL A 1043 -12.34 -12.40 35.94
CA VAL A 1043 -11.34 -13.14 35.16
C VAL A 1043 -11.23 -14.58 35.70
N LYS A 1044 -11.04 -14.73 37.01
CA LYS A 1044 -10.97 -16.05 37.67
C LYS A 1044 -12.26 -16.85 37.45
N ASP A 1045 -13.41 -16.23 37.67
CA ASP A 1045 -14.72 -16.91 37.54
C ASP A 1045 -14.97 -17.45 36.13
N ARG A 1046 -14.52 -16.73 35.08
CA ARG A 1046 -14.65 -17.18 33.68
C ARG A 1046 -13.69 -18.33 33.34
N PHE A 1047 -12.43 -18.25 33.77
CA PHE A 1047 -11.48 -19.35 33.53
C PHE A 1047 -11.83 -20.60 34.36
N GLU A 1048 -12.42 -20.46 35.55
CA GLU A 1048 -13.00 -21.59 36.29
C GLU A 1048 -14.17 -22.25 35.54
N ALA A 1049 -15.09 -21.47 34.96
CA ALA A 1049 -16.21 -22.00 34.16
C ALA A 1049 -15.71 -22.73 32.90
N VAL A 1050 -14.65 -22.22 32.28
CA VAL A 1050 -13.93 -22.88 31.19
C VAL A 1050 -13.32 -24.21 31.63
N ALA A 1051 -12.56 -24.24 32.73
CA ALA A 1051 -11.93 -25.46 33.25
C ALA A 1051 -12.93 -26.55 33.68
N LYS A 1052 -14.18 -26.17 34.00
CA LYS A 1052 -15.30 -27.06 34.29
C LYS A 1052 -16.03 -27.56 33.02
N GLY A 1053 -15.75 -26.99 31.85
CA GLY A 1053 -16.43 -27.29 30.57
C GLY A 1053 -17.76 -26.55 30.36
N GLU A 1054 -18.09 -25.59 31.22
CA GLU A 1054 -19.37 -24.85 31.22
C GLU A 1054 -19.41 -23.70 30.20
N LEU A 1055 -18.23 -23.18 29.84
CA LEU A 1055 -18.01 -22.13 28.85
C LEU A 1055 -16.93 -22.61 27.85
N PRO A 1056 -17.11 -22.48 26.53
CA PRO A 1056 -16.04 -22.78 25.58
C PRO A 1056 -14.88 -21.80 25.72
N LEU A 1057 -13.66 -22.31 25.55
CA LEU A 1057 -12.45 -21.54 25.34
C LEU A 1057 -12.08 -21.60 23.86
N VAL A 1058 -12.16 -20.45 23.20
CA VAL A 1058 -11.67 -20.27 21.83
C VAL A 1058 -10.26 -19.71 21.94
N VAL A 1059 -9.32 -20.39 21.30
CA VAL A 1059 -7.94 -19.92 21.20
C VAL A 1059 -7.61 -19.64 19.74
N GLU A 1060 -7.34 -18.38 19.41
CA GLU A 1060 -6.78 -17.98 18.13
C GLU A 1060 -5.32 -18.44 18.07
N ALA A 1061 -5.01 -19.36 17.16
CA ALA A 1061 -3.69 -19.95 16.99
C ALA A 1061 -3.52 -20.54 15.57
N GLU A 1062 -2.47 -20.12 14.86
CA GLU A 1062 -2.22 -20.57 13.48
C GLU A 1062 -1.24 -21.74 13.38
N SER A 1063 -0.17 -21.69 14.18
CA SER A 1063 0.94 -22.63 14.09
C SER A 1063 0.64 -23.98 14.75
N ALA A 1064 1.01 -25.07 14.08
CA ALA A 1064 0.89 -26.42 14.61
C ALA A 1064 1.64 -26.60 15.94
N ASP A 1065 2.80 -25.93 16.12
CA ASP A 1065 3.59 -26.03 17.35
C ASP A 1065 2.88 -25.35 18.55
N VAL A 1066 2.10 -24.29 18.28
CA VAL A 1066 1.23 -23.64 19.27
C VAL A 1066 0.02 -24.53 19.57
N ILE A 1067 -0.64 -25.07 18.54
CA ILE A 1067 -1.80 -25.95 18.69
C ILE A 1067 -1.43 -27.21 19.48
N ALA A 1068 -0.28 -27.83 19.23
CA ALA A 1068 0.23 -28.96 20.01
C ALA A 1068 0.44 -28.57 21.49
N SER A 1069 0.97 -27.39 21.76
CA SER A 1069 1.13 -26.87 23.14
C SER A 1069 -0.21 -26.66 23.84
N LEU A 1070 -1.25 -26.24 23.12
CA LEU A 1070 -2.62 -26.11 23.62
C LEU A 1070 -3.28 -27.47 23.88
N LEU A 1071 -3.01 -28.48 23.04
CA LEU A 1071 -3.47 -29.85 23.26
C LEU A 1071 -2.84 -30.48 24.51
N VAL A 1072 -1.55 -30.26 24.76
CA VAL A 1072 -0.89 -30.67 26.01
C VAL A 1072 -1.52 -29.95 27.21
N LEU A 1073 -1.73 -28.63 27.13
CA LEU A 1073 -2.38 -27.87 28.20
C LEU A 1073 -3.82 -28.35 28.48
N LYS A 1074 -4.59 -28.71 27.45
CA LYS A 1074 -5.90 -29.34 27.62
C LYS A 1074 -5.80 -30.64 28.44
N GLN A 1075 -4.86 -31.53 28.11
CA GLN A 1075 -4.65 -32.77 28.88
C GLN A 1075 -4.29 -32.49 30.34
N GLU A 1076 -3.43 -31.51 30.62
CA GLU A 1076 -3.09 -31.08 31.99
C GLU A 1076 -4.33 -30.62 32.77
N VAL A 1077 -5.16 -29.76 32.16
CA VAL A 1077 -6.38 -29.20 32.77
C VAL A 1077 -7.44 -30.26 33.01
N GLU A 1078 -7.68 -31.16 32.05
CA GLU A 1078 -8.65 -32.26 32.20
C GLU A 1078 -8.19 -33.29 33.24
N ALA A 1079 -6.88 -33.56 33.32
CA ALA A 1079 -6.29 -34.41 34.34
C ALA A 1079 -6.46 -33.84 35.75
N LEU A 1080 -6.43 -32.51 35.91
CA LEU A 1080 -6.64 -31.82 37.19
C LEU A 1080 -8.13 -31.71 37.54
N SER A 1081 -8.96 -31.21 36.62
CA SER A 1081 -10.38 -30.88 36.87
C SER A 1081 -11.31 -32.08 36.90
N LYS A 1082 -10.90 -33.20 36.28
CA LYS A 1082 -11.76 -34.37 35.98
C LYS A 1082 -13.02 -34.03 35.18
N ARG A 1083 -12.99 -32.92 34.43
CA ARG A 1083 -13.99 -32.47 33.47
C ARG A 1083 -13.33 -32.32 32.11
N SER A 1084 -14.11 -32.40 31.03
CA SER A 1084 -13.56 -32.12 29.70
C SER A 1084 -13.56 -30.62 29.42
N LEU A 1085 -12.42 -30.11 28.98
CA LEU A 1085 -12.22 -28.74 28.54
C LEU A 1085 -12.74 -28.58 27.11
N ARG A 1086 -13.73 -27.71 26.92
CA ARG A 1086 -14.27 -27.33 25.62
C ARG A 1086 -13.35 -26.32 24.93
N LEU A 1087 -12.22 -26.82 24.41
CA LEU A 1087 -11.26 -26.07 23.61
C LEU A 1087 -11.69 -26.04 22.14
N VAL A 1088 -11.59 -24.88 21.51
CA VAL A 1088 -11.78 -24.65 20.07
C VAL A 1088 -10.59 -23.84 19.56
N ILE A 1089 -10.03 -24.22 18.42
CA ILE A 1089 -9.00 -23.42 17.73
C ILE A 1089 -9.69 -22.51 16.71
N ALA A 1090 -9.38 -21.22 16.74
CA ALA A 1090 -9.76 -20.26 15.69
C ALA A 1090 -8.54 -19.90 14.83
N GLY A 1091 -8.76 -19.68 13.54
CA GLY A 1091 -7.68 -19.55 12.55
C GLY A 1091 -7.22 -20.93 12.11
N GLY A 1092 -6.25 -21.51 12.82
CA GLY A 1092 -5.86 -22.92 12.67
C GLY A 1092 -5.29 -23.26 11.29
N THR A 1093 -4.58 -22.34 10.63
CA THR A 1093 -4.04 -22.53 9.27
C THR A 1093 -3.20 -23.81 9.14
N GLU A 1094 -2.34 -24.11 10.12
CA GLU A 1094 -1.53 -25.32 10.16
C GLU A 1094 -2.22 -26.50 10.90
N ALA A 1095 -3.48 -26.37 11.34
CA ALA A 1095 -4.20 -27.39 12.13
C ALA A 1095 -4.36 -28.73 11.40
N HIS A 1096 -4.38 -28.72 10.06
CA HIS A 1096 -4.42 -29.94 9.25
C HIS A 1096 -3.20 -30.86 9.44
N LEU A 1097 -2.08 -30.34 9.96
CA LEU A 1097 -0.89 -31.12 10.35
C LEU A 1097 -1.10 -31.93 11.64
N LEU A 1098 -2.12 -31.58 12.44
CA LEU A 1098 -2.50 -32.21 13.70
C LEU A 1098 -3.95 -32.73 13.68
N ALA A 1099 -4.47 -33.01 12.49
CA ALA A 1099 -5.89 -33.34 12.30
C ALA A 1099 -6.33 -34.56 13.12
N ASP A 1100 -5.47 -35.57 13.22
CA ASP A 1100 -5.74 -36.82 13.92
C ASP A 1100 -5.68 -36.63 15.45
N GLU A 1101 -4.75 -35.80 15.94
CA GLU A 1101 -4.62 -35.41 17.35
C GLU A 1101 -5.78 -34.50 17.81
N LEU A 1102 -6.19 -33.55 16.98
CA LEU A 1102 -7.34 -32.67 17.22
C LEU A 1102 -8.65 -33.48 17.32
N GLY A 1103 -8.85 -34.42 16.38
CA GLY A 1103 -10.00 -35.32 16.38
C GLY A 1103 -10.02 -36.23 17.62
N ALA A 1104 -8.88 -36.85 17.95
CA ALA A 1104 -8.75 -37.68 19.15
C ALA A 1104 -8.96 -36.91 20.46
N ALA A 1105 -8.60 -35.63 20.51
CA ALA A 1105 -8.82 -34.74 21.66
C ALA A 1105 -10.22 -34.13 21.71
N GLY A 1106 -11.06 -34.32 20.69
CA GLY A 1106 -12.37 -33.68 20.58
C GLY A 1106 -12.31 -32.15 20.49
N VAL A 1107 -11.25 -31.62 19.87
CA VAL A 1107 -11.03 -30.17 19.68
C VAL A 1107 -11.48 -29.79 18.28
N GLY A 1108 -12.46 -28.89 18.21
CA GLY A 1108 -12.95 -28.36 16.93
C GLY A 1108 -12.13 -27.18 16.42
N VAL A 1109 -12.27 -26.88 15.13
CA VAL A 1109 -11.50 -25.86 14.42
C VAL A 1109 -12.43 -24.92 13.65
N LEU A 1110 -12.23 -23.62 13.80
CA LEU A 1110 -12.87 -22.55 13.03
C LEU A 1110 -11.82 -22.01 12.05
N THR A 1111 -11.95 -22.31 10.76
CA THR A 1111 -10.92 -22.00 9.76
C THR A 1111 -11.50 -21.59 8.41
N ALA A 1112 -10.68 -20.97 7.57
CA ALA A 1112 -11.08 -20.44 6.27
C ALA A 1112 -10.93 -21.46 5.14
N GLN A 1113 -11.76 -21.31 4.09
CA GLN A 1113 -11.74 -22.18 2.90
C GLN A 1113 -10.50 -21.96 2.01
N ARG A 1114 -9.95 -20.75 1.96
CA ARG A 1114 -8.79 -20.37 1.13
C ARG A 1114 -7.62 -19.90 2.02
N PRO A 1115 -6.88 -20.82 2.66
CA PRO A 1115 -5.75 -20.44 3.50
C PRO A 1115 -4.66 -19.72 2.68
N PHE A 1116 -4.02 -18.74 3.31
CA PHE A 1116 -2.97 -17.90 2.73
C PHE A 1116 -1.84 -17.75 3.75
N PRO A 1117 -0.56 -17.89 3.38
CA PRO A 1117 0.54 -17.78 4.33
C PRO A 1117 0.84 -16.29 4.60
N GLY A 1118 -0.09 -15.57 5.25
CA GLY A 1118 0.04 -14.13 5.48
C GLY A 1118 1.24 -13.77 6.36
N SER A 1119 1.45 -14.52 7.44
CA SER A 1119 2.58 -14.37 8.36
C SER A 1119 3.35 -15.68 8.57
N TRP A 1120 4.50 -15.59 9.24
CA TRP A 1120 5.40 -16.74 9.45
C TRP A 1120 4.74 -17.95 10.14
N GLN A 1121 3.75 -17.71 11.01
CA GLN A 1121 3.01 -18.76 11.71
C GLN A 1121 1.96 -19.47 10.83
N GLU A 1122 1.67 -18.95 9.65
CA GLU A 1122 0.71 -19.50 8.66
C GLU A 1122 1.43 -20.19 7.48
N ARG A 1123 2.78 -20.17 7.44
CA ARG A 1123 3.57 -20.56 6.26
C ARG A 1123 3.30 -21.98 5.73
N ARG A 1124 2.96 -22.96 6.59
CA ARG A 1124 2.69 -24.35 6.17
C ARG A 1124 1.20 -24.54 5.84
N ILE A 1125 0.67 -23.82 4.86
CA ILE A 1125 -0.73 -24.00 4.42
C ILE A 1125 -0.97 -25.36 3.72
N LEU A 1126 -2.22 -25.86 3.76
CA LEU A 1126 -2.69 -26.89 2.82
C LEU A 1126 -3.54 -26.22 1.73
N PRO A 1127 -2.97 -25.88 0.57
CA PRO A 1127 -3.59 -24.96 -0.39
C PRO A 1127 -4.82 -25.52 -1.12
N GLY A 1128 -5.00 -26.84 -1.20
CA GLY A 1128 -6.02 -27.45 -2.04
C GLY A 1128 -5.69 -27.44 -3.54
N PRO A 1129 -6.64 -27.83 -4.40
CA PRO A 1129 -6.44 -27.90 -5.85
C PRO A 1129 -6.01 -26.55 -6.47
N PRO A 1130 -5.08 -26.54 -7.45
CA PRO A 1130 -4.45 -27.70 -8.07
C PRO A 1130 -3.15 -28.16 -7.41
N LEU A 1131 -2.73 -27.52 -6.30
CA LEU A 1131 -1.43 -27.77 -5.66
C LEU A 1131 -1.42 -28.98 -4.72
N THR A 1132 -2.56 -29.32 -4.10
CA THR A 1132 -2.73 -30.54 -3.29
C THR A 1132 -4.07 -31.19 -3.54
N ALA A 1133 -4.13 -32.51 -3.39
CA ALA A 1133 -5.37 -33.28 -3.60
C ALA A 1133 -6.48 -32.92 -2.61
N ASP A 1134 -6.13 -32.72 -1.34
CA ASP A 1134 -7.06 -32.34 -0.28
C ASP A 1134 -6.92 -30.87 0.11
N THR A 1135 -8.01 -30.30 0.63
CA THR A 1135 -8.06 -28.99 1.33
C THR A 1135 -7.90 -29.16 2.84
N ALA A 1136 -7.55 -28.10 3.56
CA ALA A 1136 -7.45 -28.11 5.03
C ALA A 1136 -8.75 -28.60 5.71
N ILE A 1137 -9.90 -28.09 5.28
CA ILE A 1137 -11.21 -28.48 5.81
C ILE A 1137 -11.49 -29.97 5.54
N ALA A 1138 -11.25 -30.46 4.31
CA ALA A 1138 -11.48 -31.87 3.97
C ALA A 1138 -10.58 -32.81 4.79
N LYS A 1139 -9.31 -32.45 5.02
CA LYS A 1139 -8.38 -33.23 5.86
C LYS A 1139 -8.84 -33.27 7.32
N LEU A 1140 -9.27 -32.14 7.89
CA LEU A 1140 -9.79 -32.07 9.26
C LEU A 1140 -11.06 -32.92 9.44
N VAL A 1141 -12.02 -32.82 8.51
CA VAL A 1141 -13.28 -33.60 8.56
C VAL A 1141 -13.02 -35.11 8.45
N LYS A 1142 -12.10 -35.55 7.58
CA LYS A 1142 -11.69 -36.98 7.49
C LYS A 1142 -11.13 -37.52 8.82
N SER A 1143 -10.54 -36.67 9.65
CA SER A 1143 -9.99 -37.01 10.97
C SER A 1143 -10.99 -36.82 12.13
N ASN A 1144 -12.30 -36.71 11.83
CA ASN A 1144 -13.39 -36.48 12.79
C ASN A 1144 -13.30 -35.16 13.59
N VAL A 1145 -12.59 -34.15 13.06
CA VAL A 1145 -12.61 -32.81 13.63
C VAL A 1145 -13.93 -32.11 13.27
N THR A 1146 -14.63 -31.55 14.26
CA THR A 1146 -15.75 -30.66 13.99
C THR A 1146 -15.21 -29.33 13.46
N VAL A 1147 -15.47 -29.03 12.19
CA VAL A 1147 -15.02 -27.79 11.53
C VAL A 1147 -16.19 -26.82 11.38
N GLY A 1148 -15.95 -25.54 11.67
CA GLY A 1148 -16.81 -24.43 11.23
C GLY A 1148 -16.06 -23.54 10.22
N LEU A 1149 -16.77 -23.02 9.23
CA LEU A 1149 -16.19 -22.14 8.21
C LEU A 1149 -16.12 -20.70 8.75
N MET A 1150 -14.93 -20.12 8.70
CA MET A 1150 -14.67 -18.72 9.06
C MET A 1150 -14.45 -17.90 7.77
N PRO A 1151 -15.28 -16.89 7.47
CA PRO A 1151 -15.06 -15.99 6.34
C PRO A 1151 -13.73 -15.23 6.47
N LEU A 1152 -13.08 -14.97 5.35
CA LEU A 1152 -11.78 -14.29 5.32
C LEU A 1152 -11.91 -12.78 5.49
N GLY A 1153 -11.25 -12.22 6.51
CA GLY A 1153 -10.94 -10.79 6.59
C GLY A 1153 -12.10 -9.87 6.97
N GLU A 1154 -12.44 -8.93 6.09
CA GLU A 1154 -13.27 -7.76 6.39
C GLU A 1154 -14.78 -8.09 6.50
N PRO A 1155 -15.60 -7.28 7.22
CA PRO A 1155 -17.05 -7.44 7.27
C PRO A 1155 -17.74 -7.57 5.91
N SER A 1156 -17.21 -6.91 4.88
CA SER A 1156 -17.76 -6.98 3.53
C SER A 1156 -17.74 -8.40 2.94
N THR A 1157 -16.76 -9.25 3.28
CA THR A 1157 -16.66 -10.61 2.72
C THR A 1157 -17.69 -11.57 3.30
N VAL A 1158 -18.30 -11.27 4.45
CA VAL A 1158 -19.23 -12.19 5.15
C VAL A 1158 -20.39 -12.64 4.25
N ARG A 1159 -20.89 -11.77 3.36
CA ARG A 1159 -21.95 -12.14 2.40
C ARG A 1159 -21.55 -13.26 1.42
N ASN A 1160 -20.26 -13.46 1.19
CA ASN A 1160 -19.72 -14.50 0.32
C ASN A 1160 -19.66 -15.88 0.97
N THR A 1161 -20.04 -16.02 2.26
CA THR A 1161 -20.00 -17.29 3.00
C THR A 1161 -20.70 -18.43 2.23
N ARG A 1162 -21.81 -18.14 1.53
CA ARG A 1162 -22.50 -19.14 0.68
C ARG A 1162 -21.65 -19.66 -0.47
N PHE A 1163 -20.79 -18.81 -1.06
CA PHE A 1163 -19.84 -19.19 -2.09
C PHE A 1163 -18.66 -19.97 -1.50
N ASP A 1164 -18.13 -19.56 -0.34
CA ASP A 1164 -17.06 -20.28 0.36
C ASP A 1164 -17.49 -21.70 0.75
N LEU A 1165 -18.73 -21.87 1.23
CA LEU A 1165 -19.31 -23.18 1.54
C LEU A 1165 -19.44 -24.06 0.29
N ALA A 1166 -20.00 -23.52 -0.79
CA ALA A 1166 -20.15 -24.25 -2.05
C ALA A 1166 -18.79 -24.63 -2.67
N TRP A 1167 -17.80 -23.74 -2.61
CA TRP A 1167 -16.42 -24.02 -3.04
C TRP A 1167 -15.79 -25.11 -2.17
N THR A 1168 -15.92 -25.03 -0.84
CA THR A 1168 -15.46 -26.07 0.10
C THR A 1168 -15.98 -27.44 -0.30
N ARG A 1169 -17.27 -27.53 -0.66
CA ARG A 1169 -17.91 -28.77 -1.11
C ARG A 1169 -17.35 -29.27 -2.44
N LEU A 1170 -17.21 -28.39 -3.43
CA LEU A 1170 -16.71 -28.72 -4.78
C LEU A 1170 -15.26 -29.25 -4.75
N GLU A 1171 -14.42 -28.75 -3.83
CA GLU A 1171 -13.04 -29.21 -3.64
C GLU A 1171 -12.88 -30.33 -2.60
N SER A 1172 -13.97 -30.76 -1.94
CA SER A 1172 -13.92 -31.79 -0.90
C SER A 1172 -13.65 -33.21 -1.42
N ASN A 1173 -13.62 -33.41 -2.74
CA ASN A 1173 -13.57 -34.73 -3.39
C ASN A 1173 -14.65 -35.72 -2.88
N GLY A 1174 -15.84 -35.21 -2.54
CA GLY A 1174 -16.96 -36.01 -2.07
C GLY A 1174 -16.95 -36.31 -0.56
N VAL A 1175 -16.01 -35.73 0.21
CA VAL A 1175 -16.00 -35.82 1.68
C VAL A 1175 -17.19 -35.08 2.30
N LEU A 1176 -17.72 -34.05 1.63
CA LEU A 1176 -18.83 -33.24 2.09
C LEU A 1176 -20.04 -33.33 1.15
N GLY A 1177 -21.19 -33.72 1.68
CA GLY A 1177 -22.49 -33.53 1.04
C GLY A 1177 -23.05 -32.11 1.27
N LYS A 1178 -24.26 -31.84 0.76
CA LYS A 1178 -24.91 -30.53 0.95
C LYS A 1178 -25.19 -30.25 2.43
N ALA A 1179 -25.65 -31.26 3.18
CA ALA A 1179 -26.03 -31.11 4.57
C ALA A 1179 -24.83 -30.86 5.50
N GLU A 1180 -23.73 -31.61 5.33
CA GLU A 1180 -22.48 -31.39 6.07
C GLU A 1180 -21.88 -30.02 5.73
N THR A 1181 -21.95 -29.62 4.46
CA THR A 1181 -21.51 -28.28 4.02
C THR A 1181 -22.30 -27.18 4.71
N LEU A 1182 -23.64 -27.23 4.69
CA LEU A 1182 -24.48 -26.26 5.41
C LEU A 1182 -24.15 -26.21 6.91
N ALA A 1183 -23.85 -27.37 7.53
CA ALA A 1183 -23.48 -27.44 8.94
C ALA A 1183 -22.16 -26.70 9.25
N LEU A 1184 -21.17 -26.71 8.34
CA LEU A 1184 -19.93 -25.92 8.49
C LEU A 1184 -20.22 -24.42 8.68
N GLY A 1185 -21.22 -23.88 7.99
CA GLY A 1185 -21.61 -22.46 8.04
C GLY A 1185 -22.76 -22.14 9.00
N SER A 1186 -23.16 -23.08 9.86
CA SER A 1186 -24.29 -22.89 10.79
C SER A 1186 -24.13 -23.71 12.08
N SER A 1187 -24.69 -24.93 12.13
CA SER A 1187 -24.79 -25.74 13.36
C SER A 1187 -23.45 -26.07 14.00
N ASN A 1188 -22.37 -26.22 13.21
CA ASN A 1188 -21.03 -26.47 13.77
C ASN A 1188 -20.48 -25.22 14.46
N ILE A 1189 -20.64 -24.04 13.86
CA ILE A 1189 -20.23 -22.75 14.45
C ILE A 1189 -20.99 -22.53 15.76
N GLU A 1190 -22.31 -22.76 15.77
CA GLU A 1190 -23.14 -22.70 16.97
C GLU A 1190 -22.66 -23.64 18.09
N ALA A 1191 -22.38 -24.90 17.75
CA ALA A 1191 -21.96 -25.93 18.71
C ALA A 1191 -20.57 -25.64 19.30
N LEU A 1192 -19.62 -25.24 18.46
CA LEU A 1192 -18.25 -24.88 18.87
C LEU A 1192 -18.26 -23.67 19.79
N LEU A 1193 -18.99 -22.61 19.44
CA LEU A 1193 -19.03 -21.34 20.17
C LEU A 1193 -20.04 -21.32 21.32
N GLY A 1194 -20.72 -22.43 21.60
CA GLY A 1194 -21.54 -22.60 22.80
C GLY A 1194 -22.87 -21.85 22.76
N VAL A 1195 -23.46 -21.70 21.57
CA VAL A 1195 -24.80 -21.14 21.40
C VAL A 1195 -25.83 -22.08 22.04
N LYS A 1196 -26.60 -21.56 22.98
CA LYS A 1196 -27.56 -22.30 23.81
C LYS A 1196 -28.95 -22.13 23.23
N GLY A 1197 -29.66 -23.25 23.05
CA GLY A 1197 -31.08 -23.23 22.73
C GLY A 1197 -31.42 -22.53 21.42
N SER A 1198 -30.59 -22.71 20.36
CA SER A 1198 -31.09 -22.42 19.02
C SER A 1198 -32.28 -23.34 18.74
N SER A 1199 -33.48 -22.76 18.75
CA SER A 1199 -34.68 -23.48 18.38
C SER A 1199 -34.53 -24.03 16.98
N VAL A 1200 -35.16 -25.17 16.76
CA VAL A 1200 -34.98 -25.99 15.58
C VAL A 1200 -35.52 -25.24 14.37
N ASN A 1201 -34.63 -24.71 13.51
CA ASN A 1201 -34.98 -23.88 12.36
C ASN A 1201 -35.60 -22.51 12.73
N THR A 1202 -35.00 -21.77 13.69
CA THR A 1202 -35.40 -20.39 14.03
C THR A 1202 -35.58 -19.50 12.81
N ASP A 1203 -34.59 -19.52 11.91
CA ASP A 1203 -34.64 -18.86 10.61
C ASP A 1203 -34.24 -19.86 9.51
N LEU A 1204 -34.94 -19.79 8.38
CA LEU A 1204 -34.62 -20.46 7.12
C LEU A 1204 -34.41 -19.41 6.02
N VAL A 1205 -33.64 -19.76 5.01
CA VAL A 1205 -33.31 -18.93 3.86
C VAL A 1205 -33.83 -19.61 2.60
N ALA A 1206 -34.55 -18.86 1.77
CA ALA A 1206 -35.01 -19.32 0.46
C ALA A 1206 -34.12 -18.73 -0.65
N THR A 1207 -33.53 -19.61 -1.47
CA THR A 1207 -32.75 -19.25 -2.66
C THR A 1207 -33.53 -19.56 -3.93
N ARG A 1208 -33.51 -18.64 -4.89
CA ARG A 1208 -33.97 -18.85 -6.27
C ARG A 1208 -32.78 -19.22 -7.15
N GLY A 1209 -32.92 -20.24 -8.00
CA GLY A 1209 -31.91 -20.69 -8.97
C GLY A 1209 -31.17 -21.97 -8.54
N PRO A 1210 -30.65 -22.77 -9.50
CA PRO A 1210 -30.30 -24.18 -9.28
C PRO A 1210 -28.94 -24.46 -8.62
N SER A 1211 -28.02 -23.50 -8.61
CA SER A 1211 -26.67 -23.66 -8.05
C SER A 1211 -26.25 -22.45 -7.21
N GLU A 1212 -25.24 -22.60 -6.36
CA GLU A 1212 -24.91 -21.58 -5.35
C GLU A 1212 -24.36 -20.26 -5.94
N LEU A 1213 -23.67 -20.30 -7.09
CA LEU A 1213 -23.25 -19.09 -7.82
C LEU A 1213 -24.34 -18.54 -8.76
N GLU A 1214 -25.25 -19.37 -9.23
CA GLU A 1214 -26.35 -18.96 -10.12
C GLU A 1214 -27.61 -18.55 -9.35
N SER A 1215 -27.60 -18.67 -8.02
CA SER A 1215 -28.75 -18.41 -7.17
C SER A 1215 -28.69 -17.08 -6.45
N LYS A 1216 -29.87 -16.53 -6.16
CA LYS A 1216 -30.11 -15.31 -5.38
C LYS A 1216 -30.94 -15.67 -4.14
N VAL A 1217 -30.58 -15.11 -2.98
CA VAL A 1217 -31.44 -15.19 -1.79
C VAL A 1217 -32.64 -14.27 -2.03
N VAL A 1218 -33.85 -14.79 -1.88
CA VAL A 1218 -35.10 -14.08 -2.18
C VAL A 1218 -36.05 -13.92 -1.00
N ALA A 1219 -35.87 -14.72 0.06
CA ALA A 1219 -36.59 -14.52 1.31
C ALA A 1219 -35.85 -15.09 2.53
N VAL A 1220 -36.09 -14.47 3.69
CA VAL A 1220 -35.78 -15.02 5.02
C VAL A 1220 -37.08 -15.37 5.72
N ILE A 1221 -37.25 -16.64 6.05
CA ILE A 1221 -38.39 -17.18 6.79
C ILE A 1221 -37.98 -17.24 8.26
N SER A 1222 -38.64 -16.50 9.15
CA SER A 1222 -38.27 -16.48 10.57
C SER A 1222 -39.44 -16.85 11.48
N GLN A 1223 -39.26 -17.95 12.22
CA GLN A 1223 -40.15 -18.34 13.32
C GLN A 1223 -40.10 -17.34 14.48
N ARG A 1224 -38.97 -16.62 14.62
CA ARG A 1224 -38.74 -15.66 15.71
C ARG A 1224 -39.65 -14.44 15.57
N THR A 1225 -39.74 -13.88 14.36
CA THR A 1225 -40.63 -12.74 14.05
C THR A 1225 -42.01 -13.18 13.55
N LYS A 1226 -42.22 -14.49 13.38
CA LYS A 1226 -43.40 -15.12 12.78
C LYS A 1226 -43.75 -14.54 11.42
N SER A 1227 -42.76 -14.49 10.53
CA SER A 1227 -42.92 -13.83 9.24
C SER A 1227 -41.96 -14.34 8.16
N VAL A 1228 -42.23 -13.93 6.93
CA VAL A 1228 -41.33 -14.07 5.79
C VAL A 1228 -40.97 -12.67 5.30
N ASP A 1229 -39.68 -12.33 5.33
CA ASP A 1229 -39.13 -11.08 4.78
C ASP A 1229 -38.67 -11.35 3.35
N VAL A 1230 -39.27 -10.67 2.38
CA VAL A 1230 -38.98 -10.82 0.93
C VAL A 1230 -38.01 -9.72 0.50
N LEU A 1231 -37.00 -10.06 -0.31
CA LEU A 1231 -35.81 -9.23 -0.52
C LEU A 1231 -35.69 -8.68 -1.97
#